data_AF-A0A3B9X709-F1
#
_entry.id   AF-A0A3B9X709-F1
#
_cell.length_a   1.000
_cell.length_b   1.000
_cell.length_c   1.000
_cell.angle_alpha   90.00
_cell.angle_beta   90.00
_cell.angle_gamma   90.00
#
_symmetry.space_group_name_H-M   'P 1'
#
loop_
_entity.id
_entity.type
_entity.pdbx_description
1 polymer ?
#
loop_
_entity_poly.entity_id
_entity_poly.type
_entity_poly.pdbx_seq_one_letter_code
_entity_poly.pdbx_strand_id
1 'polypeptide(L)'
;MKINRNACETCLKVSMLPKKWCFMLALALAGVGQVQARNLTEIADDVLEWKTNNSPYVQITNGLVVTELGDITLKSSKEKSHFAQRIIFEIDALDRQSLSEKDDIFLAAIEHDMKVAVEAENYYWLGLLITPYLGGDIHNLAFWAMSVHEFSDKASTEAYLKLVQSYSNQLRQIAEKTEQQRLKGILLPKVAIPNARTVHTDFVASNGVRVRVDESRLTSVNKDVKKYFLGRLESLITKEIADGYSAILGIIGPIYYAAAPDAVGLSQYDQGEDFYEHLTYEYTGSRVSGKEIHQIGLDEIARIEFELTRLRKELGFKGSKAEFHKFLRTDSRWIAQSPADVEKRYSGFLDLIKPRVGELFSYEPVAPYGVKRLNSASESGQSFGYYQAPSKLEPTGYYRYNGSALNKRSMYKAQHLIYHELVPGHHLMTDEQSRLTANHKLTRYLSSSAYSEGWAEYAAVLPEELGLYQAYDLYGHLMTQSFTAARLVVDTGMNVLGWDLEQARNYMQEHTLEDNTLIETELLRYSTDIPAQALGYLMGRLAFQNARNRAESELAGLFDLRKFHQAILDTGPVPLNIVDQRVNRFIDTIREESTRHIAANNTAGILINQSAEVVWSVLMDRSKWMPQFNVKQVMSGVENQVGELAIVASKSEKGEVYRRLEETLFIQPQKRLVLRLAPMSNARTDAIADIRINAKDTGVHMEFGVSWFENVVADSNLRAAELETSYSELTQKQLEEHLRRIKQAAENQD
;
A
#
# COMPACT_ATOMS: atom_id res chain seq x y z
N MET A 1 -19.21 26.76 -32.24
CA MET A 1 -20.68 26.99 -32.10
C MET A 1 -20.91 27.94 -30.93
N LYS A 2 -21.55 29.09 -31.14
CA LYS A 2 -21.82 30.10 -30.11
C LYS A 2 -22.92 29.58 -29.17
N ILE A 3 -22.59 29.32 -27.90
CA ILE A 3 -23.57 28.94 -26.88
C ILE A 3 -24.18 30.21 -26.27
N ASN A 4 -25.51 30.24 -26.26
CA ASN A 4 -26.38 31.34 -25.89
C ASN A 4 -26.36 31.54 -24.35
N ARG A 5 -26.01 32.75 -23.88
CA ARG A 5 -25.82 33.10 -22.45
C ARG A 5 -27.10 33.01 -21.59
N ASN A 6 -28.28 32.91 -22.19
CA ASN A 6 -29.55 33.00 -21.46
C ASN A 6 -30.06 31.68 -20.86
N ALA A 7 -29.40 30.53 -21.12
CA ALA A 7 -29.81 29.24 -20.54
C ALA A 7 -29.22 28.99 -19.13
N CYS A 8 -28.23 29.78 -18.69
CA CYS A 8 -27.49 29.53 -17.46
C CYS A 8 -28.15 30.16 -16.21
N GLU A 9 -28.95 31.23 -16.36
CA GLU A 9 -29.55 31.92 -15.21
C GLU A 9 -30.81 31.25 -14.65
N THR A 10 -31.51 30.44 -15.45
CA THR A 10 -32.75 29.77 -15.00
C THR A 10 -32.49 28.49 -14.21
N CYS A 11 -31.34 27.83 -14.39
CA CYS A 11 -30.95 26.65 -13.60
C CYS A 11 -30.46 26.98 -12.19
N LEU A 12 -30.08 28.23 -11.90
CA LEU A 12 -29.54 28.63 -10.61
C LEU A 12 -30.60 29.02 -9.57
N LYS A 13 -31.90 29.04 -9.92
CA LYS A 13 -32.98 29.51 -9.02
C LYS A 13 -34.07 28.52 -8.66
N VAL A 14 -33.99 27.25 -9.10
CA VAL A 14 -34.93 26.20 -8.65
C VAL A 14 -34.15 24.98 -8.18
N SER A 15 -34.53 24.54 -6.98
CA SER A 15 -33.87 23.63 -6.07
C SER A 15 -33.95 22.13 -6.42
N MET A 16 -33.12 21.34 -5.72
CA MET A 16 -33.31 19.92 -5.38
C MET A 16 -33.00 18.83 -6.42
N LEU A 17 -31.83 18.87 -7.05
CA LEU A 17 -31.22 17.65 -7.61
C LEU A 17 -29.78 17.50 -7.13
N PRO A 18 -29.34 16.30 -6.69
CA PRO A 18 -27.94 16.06 -6.31
C PRO A 18 -27.01 16.39 -7.48
N LYS A 19 -25.83 16.97 -7.23
CA LYS A 19 -24.82 17.29 -8.28
C LYS A 19 -24.53 16.12 -9.24
N LYS A 20 -24.69 14.87 -8.78
CA LYS A 20 -24.61 13.63 -9.59
C LYS A 20 -25.59 13.60 -10.77
N TRP A 21 -26.79 14.14 -10.62
CA TRP A 21 -27.84 14.11 -11.65
C TRP A 21 -27.64 15.18 -12.73
N CYS A 22 -27.16 16.37 -12.36
CA CYS A 22 -26.83 17.41 -13.34
C CYS A 22 -25.69 16.99 -14.29
N PHE A 23 -24.75 16.18 -13.81
CA PHE A 23 -23.65 15.66 -14.62
C PHE A 23 -24.09 14.52 -15.55
N MET A 24 -24.95 13.60 -15.06
CA MET A 24 -25.54 12.57 -15.92
C MET A 24 -26.43 13.16 -17.01
N LEU A 25 -27.17 14.24 -16.74
CA LEU A 25 -27.96 14.93 -17.77
C LEU A 25 -27.06 15.61 -18.82
N ALA A 26 -25.92 16.16 -18.40
CA ALA A 26 -24.96 16.78 -19.30
C ALA A 26 -24.28 15.75 -20.24
N LEU A 27 -24.01 14.54 -19.74
CA LEU A 27 -23.50 13.41 -20.54
C LEU A 27 -24.55 12.85 -21.51
N ALA A 28 -25.80 12.72 -21.05
CA ALA A 28 -26.92 12.27 -21.90
C ALA A 28 -27.24 13.26 -23.04
N LEU A 29 -27.10 14.57 -22.80
CA LEU A 29 -27.30 15.61 -23.82
C LEU A 29 -26.10 15.79 -24.75
N ALA A 30 -24.91 15.29 -24.39
CA ALA A 30 -23.69 15.35 -25.21
C ALA A 30 -23.55 14.19 -26.22
N GLY A 31 -24.50 13.25 -26.27
CA GLY A 31 -24.46 12.14 -27.23
C GLY A 31 -23.30 11.16 -26.99
N VAL A 32 -22.84 11.03 -25.75
CA VAL A 32 -21.88 9.97 -25.38
C VAL A 32 -22.64 8.65 -25.40
N GLY A 33 -22.25 7.74 -26.30
CA GLY A 33 -22.83 6.40 -26.39
C GLY A 33 -22.79 5.65 -25.06
N GLN A 34 -23.55 4.55 -24.98
CA GLN A 34 -23.49 3.63 -23.83
C GLN A 34 -22.04 3.42 -23.39
N VAL A 35 -21.71 3.82 -22.16
CA VAL A 35 -20.41 3.51 -21.56
C VAL A 35 -20.31 1.99 -21.53
N GLN A 36 -19.50 1.45 -22.42
CA GLN A 36 -19.21 0.03 -22.46
C GLN A 36 -18.54 -0.32 -21.13
N ALA A 37 -19.03 -1.35 -20.42
CA ALA A 37 -18.43 -1.77 -19.17
C ALA A 37 -16.98 -2.22 -19.43
N ARG A 38 -16.02 -1.40 -19.00
CA ARG A 38 -14.58 -1.71 -19.09
C ARG A 38 -14.19 -2.70 -18.00
N ASN A 39 -13.11 -3.44 -18.23
CA ASN A 39 -12.53 -4.33 -17.21
C ASN A 39 -11.27 -3.71 -16.58
N LEU A 40 -10.76 -4.30 -15.50
CA LEU A 40 -9.57 -3.83 -14.79
C LEU A 40 -8.33 -3.71 -15.69
N THR A 41 -8.10 -4.69 -16.57
CA THR A 41 -6.92 -4.69 -17.46
C THR A 41 -6.92 -3.48 -18.37
N GLU A 42 -8.07 -3.15 -18.95
CA GLU A 42 -8.23 -1.96 -19.80
C GLU A 42 -7.95 -0.64 -19.07
N ILE A 43 -8.41 -0.52 -17.82
CA ILE A 43 -8.10 0.65 -16.98
C ILE A 43 -6.60 0.71 -16.68
N ALA A 44 -5.99 -0.43 -16.34
CA ALA A 44 -4.57 -0.50 -16.04
C ALA A 44 -3.70 -0.20 -17.28
N ASP A 45 -4.12 -0.62 -18.46
CA ASP A 45 -3.46 -0.32 -19.74
C ASP A 45 -3.52 1.18 -20.04
N ASP A 46 -4.68 1.83 -19.87
CA ASP A 46 -4.82 3.28 -20.02
C ASP A 46 -3.87 4.07 -19.09
N VAL A 47 -3.77 3.66 -17.82
CA VAL A 47 -2.88 4.29 -16.84
C VAL A 47 -1.41 4.06 -17.21
N LEU A 48 -1.06 2.84 -17.63
CA LEU A 48 0.30 2.52 -18.06
C LEU A 48 0.68 3.30 -19.32
N GLU A 49 -0.21 3.40 -20.30
CA GLU A 49 -0.01 4.18 -21.52
C GLU A 49 0.17 5.65 -21.19
N TRP A 50 -0.70 6.22 -20.35
CA TRP A 50 -0.57 7.62 -19.93
C TRP A 50 0.77 7.86 -19.22
N LYS A 51 1.16 7.01 -18.28
CA LYS A 51 2.47 7.12 -17.60
C LYS A 51 3.62 6.93 -18.59
N THR A 52 3.51 6.03 -19.56
CA THR A 52 4.53 5.83 -20.60
C THR A 52 4.68 7.06 -21.49
N ASN A 53 3.60 7.75 -21.81
CA ASN A 53 3.63 8.96 -22.65
C ASN A 53 4.07 10.21 -21.88
N ASN A 54 3.94 10.25 -20.56
CA ASN A 54 4.14 11.46 -19.75
C ASN A 54 5.24 11.34 -18.67
N SER A 55 5.92 10.21 -18.56
CA SER A 55 7.00 10.01 -17.57
C SER A 55 8.27 9.48 -18.24
N PRO A 56 9.34 10.31 -18.30
CA PRO A 56 10.65 9.85 -18.76
C PRO A 56 11.18 8.66 -17.96
N TYR A 57 10.88 8.60 -16.66
CA TYR A 57 11.27 7.45 -15.82
C TYR A 57 10.70 6.15 -16.39
N VAL A 58 9.40 6.12 -16.69
CA VAL A 58 8.72 4.93 -17.23
C VAL A 58 9.23 4.59 -18.63
N GLN A 59 9.56 5.59 -19.45
CA GLN A 59 10.15 5.36 -20.77
C GLN A 59 11.54 4.69 -20.63
N ILE A 60 12.42 5.24 -19.81
CA ILE A 60 13.78 4.72 -19.60
C ILE A 60 13.75 3.29 -19.07
N THR A 61 12.94 3.01 -18.04
CA THR A 61 12.86 1.67 -17.44
C THR A 61 12.26 0.61 -18.36
N ASN A 62 11.51 1.03 -19.39
CA ASN A 62 11.00 0.16 -20.45
C ASN A 62 11.91 0.12 -21.70
N GLY A 63 13.07 0.80 -21.70
CA GLY A 63 13.99 0.85 -22.84
C GLY A 63 13.46 1.67 -24.03
N LEU A 64 12.54 2.61 -23.78
CA LEU A 64 12.01 3.50 -24.80
C LEU A 64 12.90 4.74 -24.94
N VAL A 65 12.98 5.26 -26.17
CA VAL A 65 13.72 6.49 -26.46
C VAL A 65 12.94 7.69 -25.91
N VAL A 66 13.55 8.41 -24.98
CA VAL A 66 12.99 9.67 -24.44
C VAL A 66 13.32 10.81 -25.40
N THR A 67 12.29 11.44 -25.95
CA THR A 67 12.46 12.65 -26.79
C THR A 67 11.99 13.93 -26.11
N GLU A 68 11.17 13.82 -25.07
CA GLU A 68 10.59 14.94 -24.34
C GLU A 68 10.46 14.57 -22.84
N LEU A 69 10.63 15.56 -21.96
CA LEU A 69 10.58 15.36 -20.51
C LEU A 69 9.20 15.66 -19.89
N GLY A 70 8.26 16.17 -20.68
CA GLY A 70 6.97 16.68 -20.20
C GLY A 70 7.05 18.11 -19.66
N ASP A 71 5.92 18.82 -19.71
CA ASP A 71 5.80 20.19 -19.22
C ASP A 71 5.50 20.23 -17.72
N ILE A 72 6.06 21.22 -17.00
CA ILE A 72 5.87 21.46 -15.57
C ILE A 72 5.02 22.72 -15.34
N THR A 73 3.88 22.78 -16.03
CA THR A 73 2.97 23.94 -16.03
C THR A 73 1.69 23.65 -15.24
N LEU A 74 0.96 24.69 -14.85
CA LEU A 74 -0.38 24.51 -14.27
C LEU A 74 -1.33 23.79 -15.26
N LYS A 75 -1.12 23.97 -16.57
CA LYS A 75 -1.90 23.29 -17.61
C LYS A 75 -1.65 21.77 -17.59
N SER A 76 -0.38 21.33 -17.54
CA SER A 76 -0.08 19.89 -17.49
C SER A 76 -0.53 19.25 -16.17
N SER A 77 -0.47 20.00 -15.06
CA SER A 77 -1.05 19.56 -13.77
C SER A 77 -2.57 19.32 -13.88
N LYS A 78 -3.31 20.22 -14.55
CA LYS A 78 -4.74 20.06 -14.85
C LYS A 78 -5.04 18.86 -15.75
N GLU A 79 -4.23 18.66 -16.79
CA GLU A 79 -4.39 17.52 -17.70
C GLU A 79 -4.20 16.18 -16.96
N LYS A 80 -3.21 16.10 -16.05
CA LYS A 80 -3.00 14.94 -15.17
C LYS A 80 -4.20 14.72 -14.24
N SER A 81 -4.70 15.78 -13.60
CA SER A 81 -5.87 15.73 -12.71
C SER A 81 -7.13 15.27 -13.45
N HIS A 82 -7.41 15.79 -14.65
CA HIS A 82 -8.55 15.36 -15.47
C HIS A 82 -8.44 13.90 -15.92
N PHE A 83 -7.24 13.45 -16.32
CA PHE A 83 -6.99 12.05 -16.61
C PHE A 83 -7.29 11.18 -15.39
N ALA A 84 -6.78 11.55 -14.22
CA ALA A 84 -7.01 10.80 -12.98
C ALA A 84 -8.48 10.77 -12.55
N GLN A 85 -9.21 11.88 -12.69
CA GLN A 85 -10.66 11.94 -12.45
C GLN A 85 -11.43 10.98 -13.36
N ARG A 86 -11.07 10.90 -14.64
CA ARG A 86 -11.65 9.95 -15.60
C ARG A 86 -11.41 8.51 -15.14
N ILE A 87 -10.18 8.16 -14.76
CA ILE A 87 -9.85 6.82 -14.29
C ILE A 87 -10.63 6.47 -13.01
N ILE A 88 -10.71 7.37 -12.02
CA ILE A 88 -11.51 7.13 -10.81
C ILE A 88 -12.97 6.86 -11.16
N PHE A 89 -13.56 7.62 -12.09
CA PHE A 89 -14.92 7.39 -12.55
C PHE A 89 -15.10 6.00 -13.20
N GLU A 90 -14.13 5.54 -13.98
CA GLU A 90 -14.14 4.20 -14.57
C GLU A 90 -14.00 3.10 -13.49
N ILE A 91 -13.15 3.32 -12.48
CA ILE A 91 -12.99 2.43 -11.33
C ILE A 91 -14.29 2.30 -10.52
N ASP A 92 -14.99 3.40 -10.27
CA ASP A 92 -16.26 3.43 -9.52
C ASP A 92 -17.39 2.68 -10.25
N ALA A 93 -17.27 2.47 -11.55
CA ALA A 93 -18.24 1.74 -12.38
C ALA A 93 -17.97 0.23 -12.43
N LEU A 94 -16.82 -0.26 -11.92
CA LEU A 94 -16.49 -1.69 -11.90
C LEU A 94 -17.29 -2.46 -10.85
N ASP A 95 -17.72 -3.67 -11.19
CA ASP A 95 -18.21 -4.64 -10.20
C ASP A 95 -17.03 -5.26 -9.44
N ARG A 96 -16.65 -4.63 -8.34
CA ARG A 96 -15.56 -5.10 -7.47
C ARG A 96 -15.80 -6.47 -6.86
N GLN A 97 -17.04 -6.92 -6.71
CA GLN A 97 -17.34 -8.23 -6.12
C GLN A 97 -16.91 -9.38 -7.03
N SER A 98 -16.77 -9.11 -8.33
CA SER A 98 -16.31 -10.09 -9.31
C SER A 98 -14.78 -10.20 -9.41
N LEU A 99 -14.02 -9.30 -8.79
CA LEU A 99 -12.56 -9.28 -8.87
C LEU A 99 -11.93 -10.33 -7.94
N SER A 100 -10.82 -10.91 -8.38
CA SER A 100 -9.97 -11.67 -7.47
C SER A 100 -9.37 -10.74 -6.41
N GLU A 101 -8.96 -11.28 -5.27
CA GLU A 101 -8.33 -10.48 -4.20
C GLU A 101 -7.11 -9.71 -4.72
N LYS A 102 -6.28 -10.37 -5.53
CA LYS A 102 -5.10 -9.77 -6.14
C LYS A 102 -5.46 -8.60 -7.06
N ASP A 103 -6.54 -8.75 -7.81
CA ASP A 103 -7.05 -7.72 -8.73
C ASP A 103 -7.66 -6.52 -7.97
N ASP A 104 -8.35 -6.77 -6.85
CA ASP A 104 -8.90 -5.71 -5.99
C ASP A 104 -7.79 -4.88 -5.32
N ILE A 105 -6.73 -5.55 -4.83
CA ILE A 105 -5.52 -4.88 -4.32
C ILE A 105 -4.85 -4.03 -5.40
N PHE A 106 -4.71 -4.58 -6.61
CA PHE A 106 -4.11 -3.87 -7.73
C PHE A 106 -4.96 -2.66 -8.14
N LEU A 107 -6.29 -2.81 -8.19
CA LEU A 107 -7.24 -1.72 -8.42
C LEU A 107 -7.14 -0.64 -7.35
N ALA A 108 -7.03 -1.01 -6.07
CA ALA A 108 -6.89 -0.07 -4.96
C ALA A 108 -5.58 0.74 -5.06
N ALA A 109 -4.49 0.14 -5.55
CA ALA A 109 -3.22 0.84 -5.79
C ALA A 109 -3.35 1.87 -6.92
N ILE A 110 -4.05 1.53 -8.01
CA ILE A 110 -4.37 2.49 -9.09
C ILE A 110 -5.23 3.62 -8.53
N GLU A 111 -6.28 3.29 -7.78
CA GLU A 111 -7.19 4.28 -7.20
C GLU A 111 -6.45 5.26 -6.27
N HIS A 112 -5.52 4.76 -5.44
CA HIS A 112 -4.69 5.61 -4.60
C HIS A 112 -3.84 6.60 -5.42
N ASP A 113 -3.08 6.12 -6.42
CA ASP A 113 -2.24 6.95 -7.30
C ASP A 113 -3.07 8.02 -8.03
N MET A 114 -4.28 7.67 -8.47
CA MET A 114 -5.19 8.62 -9.12
C MET A 114 -5.74 9.65 -8.13
N LYS A 115 -6.11 9.26 -6.90
CA LYS A 115 -6.58 10.21 -5.88
C LYS A 115 -5.51 11.24 -5.53
N VAL A 116 -4.25 10.81 -5.37
CA VAL A 116 -3.11 11.72 -5.19
C VAL A 116 -3.01 12.67 -6.39
N ALA A 117 -3.07 12.15 -7.62
CA ALA A 117 -2.99 12.99 -8.82
C ALA A 117 -4.12 14.02 -8.97
N VAL A 118 -5.34 13.71 -8.52
CA VAL A 118 -6.47 14.66 -8.51
C VAL A 118 -6.25 15.77 -7.50
N GLU A 119 -5.81 15.43 -6.28
CA GLU A 119 -5.63 16.41 -5.20
C GLU A 119 -4.43 17.33 -5.47
N ALA A 120 -3.35 16.82 -6.09
CA ALA A 120 -2.11 17.55 -6.32
C ALA A 120 -2.27 18.84 -7.14
N GLU A 121 -3.29 18.93 -8.02
CA GLU A 121 -3.58 20.16 -8.78
C GLU A 121 -3.86 21.36 -7.87
N ASN A 122 -4.57 21.14 -6.75
CA ASN A 122 -4.94 22.20 -5.82
C ASN A 122 -3.72 22.88 -5.20
N TYR A 123 -2.61 22.13 -5.07
CA TYR A 123 -1.40 22.56 -4.39
C TYR A 123 -0.25 22.89 -5.34
N TYR A 124 -0.53 23.05 -6.66
CA TYR A 124 0.49 23.32 -7.68
C TYR A 124 1.48 24.42 -7.28
N TRP A 125 0.98 25.51 -6.65
CA TRP A 125 1.79 26.66 -6.26
C TRP A 125 2.63 26.44 -4.99
N LEU A 126 2.32 25.45 -4.15
CA LEU A 126 3.06 25.18 -2.92
C LEU A 126 4.29 24.28 -3.12
N GLY A 127 4.38 23.59 -4.27
CA GLY A 127 5.58 22.84 -4.64
C GLY A 127 6.72 23.72 -5.17
N LEU A 128 7.77 23.92 -4.36
CA LEU A 128 8.96 24.73 -4.69
C LEU A 128 9.99 23.90 -5.47
N LEU A 129 10.01 24.03 -6.80
CA LEU A 129 10.86 23.18 -7.67
C LEU A 129 12.34 23.60 -7.76
N ILE A 130 12.73 24.61 -7.00
CA ILE A 130 14.09 25.18 -6.98
C ILE A 130 14.96 24.60 -5.85
N THR A 131 14.41 23.67 -5.08
CA THR A 131 15.09 23.07 -3.93
C THR A 131 16.00 21.91 -4.34
N PRO A 132 17.03 21.58 -3.54
CA PRO A 132 18.00 20.53 -3.88
C PRO A 132 17.42 19.14 -4.20
N TYR A 133 16.38 18.68 -3.49
CA TYR A 133 15.79 17.36 -3.72
C TYR A 133 14.76 17.42 -4.86
N LEU A 134 13.68 18.21 -4.74
CA LEU A 134 12.66 18.27 -5.81
C LEU A 134 13.23 18.77 -7.14
N GLY A 135 14.01 19.86 -7.13
CA GLY A 135 14.67 20.38 -8.32
C GLY A 135 15.77 19.43 -8.79
N GLY A 136 16.57 18.91 -7.87
CA GLY A 136 17.63 17.94 -8.18
C GLY A 136 17.11 16.68 -8.87
N ASP A 137 15.97 16.14 -8.45
CA ASP A 137 15.34 14.96 -9.07
C ASP A 137 14.88 15.24 -10.50
N ILE A 138 14.34 16.43 -10.77
CA ILE A 138 14.00 16.86 -12.14
C ILE A 138 15.27 16.90 -13.01
N HIS A 139 16.34 17.53 -12.52
CA HIS A 139 17.60 17.61 -13.25
C HIS A 139 18.24 16.23 -13.45
N ASN A 140 18.27 15.39 -12.42
CA ASN A 140 18.86 14.07 -12.47
C ASN A 140 18.09 13.14 -13.42
N LEU A 141 16.75 13.21 -13.45
CA LEU A 141 15.94 12.46 -14.41
C LEU A 141 16.23 12.88 -15.86
N ALA A 142 16.37 14.19 -16.11
CA ALA A 142 16.76 14.71 -17.41
C ALA A 142 18.13 14.20 -17.85
N PHE A 143 19.13 14.25 -16.95
CA PHE A 143 20.47 13.74 -17.24
C PHE A 143 20.50 12.23 -17.41
N TRP A 144 19.68 11.48 -16.68
CA TRP A 144 19.56 10.04 -16.86
C TRP A 144 19.02 9.72 -18.26
N ALA A 145 17.93 10.37 -18.68
CA ALA A 145 17.40 10.24 -20.04
C ALA A 145 18.47 10.51 -21.12
N MET A 146 19.27 11.56 -20.96
CA MET A 146 20.35 11.90 -21.88
C MET A 146 21.50 10.87 -21.86
N SER A 147 21.81 10.33 -20.69
CA SER A 147 22.91 9.37 -20.51
C SER A 147 22.65 8.04 -21.22
N VAL A 148 21.40 7.57 -21.23
CA VAL A 148 21.00 6.30 -21.85
C VAL A 148 20.64 6.41 -23.33
N HIS A 149 20.62 7.61 -23.90
CA HIS A 149 20.28 7.83 -25.31
C HIS A 149 21.32 7.22 -26.26
N GLU A 150 20.89 6.45 -27.26
CA GLU A 150 21.79 5.85 -28.24
C GLU A 150 21.84 6.65 -29.55
N PHE A 151 23.00 6.67 -30.20
CA PHE A 151 23.22 7.39 -31.46
C PHE A 151 23.59 6.41 -32.58
N SER A 152 22.67 6.21 -33.51
CA SER A 152 22.83 5.27 -34.63
C SER A 152 22.77 5.95 -36.00
N ASP A 153 22.13 7.12 -36.10
CA ASP A 153 21.79 7.77 -37.35
C ASP A 153 21.44 9.26 -37.16
N LYS A 154 20.90 9.91 -38.21
CA LYS A 154 20.43 11.29 -38.13
C LYS A 154 19.22 11.46 -37.21
N ALA A 155 18.26 10.53 -37.24
CA ALA A 155 17.03 10.65 -36.46
C ALA A 155 17.31 10.61 -34.94
N SER A 156 18.22 9.74 -34.51
CA SER A 156 18.69 9.65 -33.12
C SER A 156 19.41 10.94 -32.67
N THR A 157 20.17 11.61 -33.54
CA THR A 157 20.74 12.93 -33.20
C THR A 157 19.67 14.02 -33.07
N GLU A 158 18.63 14.02 -33.92
CA GLU A 158 17.52 14.97 -33.83
C GLU A 158 16.65 14.72 -32.58
N ALA A 159 16.42 13.46 -32.23
CA ALA A 159 15.75 13.05 -31.00
C ALA A 159 16.47 13.58 -29.75
N TYR A 160 17.80 13.48 -29.70
CA TYR A 160 18.59 14.02 -28.60
C TYR A 160 18.50 15.55 -28.51
N LEU A 161 18.55 16.25 -29.65
CA LEU A 161 18.37 17.71 -29.66
C LEU A 161 16.99 18.12 -29.14
N LYS A 162 15.93 17.36 -29.46
CA LYS A 162 14.58 17.58 -28.91
C LYS A 162 14.54 17.35 -27.40
N LEU A 163 15.20 16.31 -26.90
CA LEU A 163 15.30 16.03 -25.47
C LEU A 163 16.00 17.19 -24.72
N VAL A 164 17.14 17.67 -25.24
CA VAL A 164 17.87 18.82 -24.66
C VAL A 164 17.04 20.11 -24.74
N GLN A 165 16.31 20.32 -25.85
CA GLN A 165 15.39 21.45 -25.97
C GLN A 165 14.25 21.38 -24.94
N SER A 166 13.66 20.19 -24.74
CA SER A 166 12.61 19.95 -23.75
C SER A 166 13.13 20.24 -22.33
N TYR A 167 14.37 19.88 -22.02
CA TYR A 167 15.01 20.24 -20.76
C TYR A 167 15.19 21.76 -20.59
N SER A 168 15.62 22.48 -21.63
CA SER A 168 15.65 23.95 -21.58
C SER A 168 14.27 24.56 -21.36
N ASN A 169 13.22 23.99 -21.94
CA ASN A 169 11.85 24.42 -21.70
C ASN A 169 11.46 24.24 -20.23
N GLN A 170 11.80 23.10 -19.60
CA GLN A 170 11.56 22.87 -18.18
C GLN A 170 12.28 23.89 -17.29
N LEU A 171 13.54 24.24 -17.58
CA LEU A 171 14.27 25.28 -16.83
C LEU A 171 13.53 26.63 -16.87
N ARG A 172 13.01 27.02 -18.04
CA ARG A 172 12.21 28.25 -18.17
C ARG A 172 10.88 28.15 -17.43
N GLN A 173 10.24 26.99 -17.42
CA GLN A 173 9.00 26.75 -16.67
C GLN A 173 9.23 26.79 -15.15
N ILE A 174 10.36 26.26 -14.66
CA ILE A 174 10.77 26.37 -13.25
C ILE A 174 11.00 27.84 -12.89
N ALA A 175 11.71 28.61 -13.74
CA ALA A 175 11.90 30.04 -13.53
C ALA A 175 10.56 30.80 -13.47
N GLU A 176 9.68 30.60 -14.46
CA GLU A 176 8.36 31.24 -14.49
C GLU A 176 7.53 30.86 -13.26
N LYS A 177 7.47 29.56 -12.91
CA LYS A 177 6.75 29.11 -11.71
C LYS A 177 7.29 29.80 -10.45
N THR A 178 8.62 29.88 -10.30
CA THR A 178 9.27 30.51 -9.15
C THR A 178 8.94 31.99 -9.04
N GLU A 179 8.92 32.71 -10.16
CA GLU A 179 8.54 34.13 -10.16
C GLU A 179 7.04 34.31 -9.81
N GLN A 180 6.16 33.47 -10.35
CA GLN A 180 4.74 33.50 -10.00
C GLN A 180 4.51 33.15 -8.52
N GLN A 181 5.26 32.21 -7.96
CA GLN A 181 5.25 31.89 -6.53
C GLN A 181 5.68 33.10 -5.71
N ARG A 182 6.78 33.77 -6.09
CA ARG A 182 7.25 35.00 -5.45
C ARG A 182 6.18 36.10 -5.44
N LEU A 183 5.50 36.31 -6.56
CA LEU A 183 4.40 37.29 -6.68
C LEU A 183 3.18 36.93 -5.82
N LYS A 184 2.99 35.65 -5.51
CA LYS A 184 1.93 35.14 -4.61
C LYS A 184 2.32 35.13 -3.14
N GLY A 185 3.55 35.52 -2.80
CA GLY A 185 4.05 35.43 -1.42
C GLY A 185 4.46 34.02 -0.99
N ILE A 186 4.63 33.09 -1.94
CA ILE A 186 5.16 31.74 -1.68
C ILE A 186 6.64 31.76 -2.04
N LEU A 187 7.52 31.86 -1.05
CA LEU A 187 8.97 31.96 -1.25
C LEU A 187 9.70 30.87 -0.47
N LEU A 188 10.84 30.41 -0.95
CA LEU A 188 11.72 29.55 -0.16
C LEU A 188 12.21 30.31 1.08
N PRO A 189 12.22 29.71 2.29
CA PRO A 189 12.78 30.35 3.48
C PRO A 189 14.23 30.76 3.32
N LYS A 190 14.63 31.88 3.94
CA LYS A 190 15.96 32.51 3.74
C LYS A 190 17.13 31.54 3.91
N VAL A 191 17.03 30.67 4.92
CA VAL A 191 18.06 29.69 5.29
C VAL A 191 18.29 28.61 4.21
N ALA A 192 17.29 28.32 3.37
CA ALA A 192 17.39 27.32 2.31
C ALA A 192 17.86 27.91 0.96
N ILE A 193 17.80 29.23 0.78
CA ILE A 193 18.22 29.92 -0.46
C ILE A 193 19.68 29.64 -0.82
N PRO A 194 20.67 29.68 0.10
CA PRO A 194 22.06 29.36 -0.23
C PRO A 194 22.21 27.98 -0.87
N ASN A 195 21.54 26.95 -0.32
CA ASN A 195 21.60 25.59 -0.86
C ASN A 195 20.95 25.49 -2.25
N ALA A 196 19.78 26.13 -2.42
CA ALA A 196 19.12 26.24 -3.73
C ALA A 196 19.99 26.96 -4.76
N ARG A 197 20.73 28.00 -4.37
CA ARG A 197 21.66 28.69 -5.27
C ARG A 197 22.87 27.83 -5.61
N THR A 198 23.44 27.13 -4.63
CA THR A 198 24.59 26.24 -4.82
C THR A 198 24.26 25.14 -5.81
N VAL A 199 23.14 24.42 -5.63
CA VAL A 199 22.78 23.31 -6.53
C VAL A 199 22.59 23.78 -7.98
N HIS A 200 21.95 24.92 -8.21
CA HIS A 200 21.79 25.48 -9.56
C HIS A 200 23.11 26.01 -10.14
N THR A 201 23.99 26.57 -9.31
CA THR A 201 25.35 26.98 -9.74
C THR A 201 26.20 25.78 -10.13
N ASP A 202 26.12 24.69 -9.37
CA ASP A 202 26.82 23.44 -9.66
C ASP A 202 26.29 22.79 -10.94
N PHE A 203 24.99 22.87 -11.20
CA PHE A 203 24.43 22.45 -12.48
C PHE A 203 24.91 23.31 -13.65
N VAL A 204 25.01 24.64 -13.50
CA VAL A 204 25.63 25.50 -14.52
C VAL A 204 27.06 25.06 -14.80
N ALA A 205 27.87 24.84 -13.76
CA ALA A 205 29.26 24.41 -13.89
C ALA A 205 29.39 23.01 -14.54
N SER A 206 28.46 22.11 -14.27
CA SER A 206 28.50 20.71 -14.73
C SER A 206 27.73 20.41 -16.03
N ASN A 207 26.88 21.33 -16.52
CA ASN A 207 26.07 21.13 -17.74
C ASN A 207 26.92 20.80 -18.96
N GLY A 208 28.11 21.41 -19.05
CA GLY A 208 29.05 21.14 -20.12
C GLY A 208 29.60 19.70 -20.12
N VAL A 209 29.50 18.97 -19.01
CA VAL A 209 29.93 17.57 -18.88
C VAL A 209 28.74 16.62 -18.98
N ARG A 210 27.60 16.97 -18.38
CA ARG A 210 26.41 16.10 -18.30
C ARG A 210 25.53 16.10 -19.55
N VAL A 211 25.51 17.21 -20.30
CA VAL A 211 24.68 17.37 -21.51
C VAL A 211 25.49 17.19 -22.81
N ARG A 212 26.81 17.41 -22.77
CA ARG A 212 27.64 17.17 -23.96
C ARG A 212 27.76 15.67 -24.23
N VAL A 213 27.84 15.34 -25.52
CA VAL A 213 28.01 13.97 -25.98
C VAL A 213 29.47 13.74 -26.33
N ASP A 214 30.08 12.73 -25.70
CA ASP A 214 31.42 12.27 -26.07
C ASP A 214 31.41 11.77 -27.53
N GLU A 215 32.39 12.21 -28.32
CA GLU A 215 32.46 11.86 -29.73
C GLU A 215 32.57 10.35 -30.01
N SER A 216 33.04 9.56 -29.03
CA SER A 216 33.07 8.09 -29.10
C SER A 216 31.67 7.47 -29.16
N ARG A 217 30.63 8.15 -28.67
CA ARG A 217 29.22 7.72 -28.80
C ARG A 217 28.65 7.98 -30.20
N LEU A 218 29.35 8.72 -31.06
CA LEU A 218 28.88 9.16 -32.38
C LEU A 218 29.57 8.42 -33.53
N THR A 219 30.20 7.27 -33.28
CA THR A 219 30.97 6.52 -34.30
C THR A 219 30.12 6.06 -35.49
N SER A 220 28.84 5.78 -35.28
CA SER A 220 27.88 5.37 -36.31
C SER A 220 27.27 6.54 -37.10
N VAL A 221 27.48 7.79 -36.63
CA VAL A 221 26.87 8.99 -37.24
C VAL A 221 27.81 9.56 -38.31
N ASN A 222 27.28 9.82 -39.51
CA ASN A 222 28.03 10.43 -40.61
C ASN A 222 28.62 11.80 -40.20
N LYS A 223 29.83 12.11 -40.69
CA LYS A 223 30.60 13.32 -40.40
C LYS A 223 29.80 14.64 -40.52
N ASP A 224 28.98 14.82 -41.55
CA ASP A 224 28.24 16.07 -41.75
C ASP A 224 27.09 16.21 -40.75
N VAL A 225 26.38 15.12 -40.49
CA VAL A 225 25.34 15.04 -39.46
C VAL A 225 25.95 15.29 -38.08
N LYS A 226 27.08 14.65 -37.78
CA LYS A 226 27.84 14.83 -36.52
C LYS A 226 28.25 16.29 -36.32
N LYS A 227 28.79 16.95 -37.35
CA LYS A 227 29.18 18.37 -37.27
C LYS A 227 27.98 19.28 -37.01
N TYR A 228 26.87 19.07 -37.72
CA TYR A 228 25.63 19.83 -37.50
C TYR A 228 25.07 19.61 -36.09
N PHE A 229 24.99 18.35 -35.66
CA PHE A 229 24.50 17.95 -34.34
C PHE A 229 25.31 18.61 -33.21
N LEU A 230 26.63 18.47 -33.22
CA LEU A 230 27.50 19.04 -32.17
C LEU A 230 27.40 20.58 -32.13
N GLY A 231 27.31 21.24 -33.29
CA GLY A 231 27.13 22.70 -33.35
C GLY A 231 25.77 23.16 -32.78
N ARG A 232 24.69 22.43 -33.08
CA ARG A 232 23.36 22.71 -32.50
C ARG A 232 23.32 22.42 -31.01
N LEU A 233 23.91 21.31 -30.57
CA LEU A 233 24.00 20.94 -29.16
C LEU A 233 24.76 22.00 -28.36
N GLU A 234 25.92 22.46 -28.84
CA GLU A 234 26.68 23.50 -28.16
C GLU A 234 25.89 24.82 -28.07
N SER A 235 25.12 25.17 -29.09
CA SER A 235 24.23 26.35 -29.03
C SER A 235 23.11 26.18 -27.99
N LEU A 236 22.52 24.98 -27.85
CA LEU A 236 21.51 24.71 -26.82
C LEU A 236 22.11 24.83 -25.41
N ILE A 237 23.31 24.29 -25.21
CA ILE A 237 24.00 24.32 -23.92
C ILE A 237 24.38 25.74 -23.52
N THR A 238 25.07 26.46 -24.42
CA THR A 238 25.67 27.77 -24.11
C THR A 238 24.69 28.94 -24.13
N LYS A 239 23.53 28.76 -24.77
CA LYS A 239 22.47 29.78 -24.79
C LYS A 239 21.30 29.32 -23.96
N GLU A 240 20.52 28.36 -24.43
CA GLU A 240 19.19 28.11 -23.86
C GLU A 240 19.21 27.44 -22.48
N ILE A 241 20.13 26.50 -22.24
CA ILE A 241 20.31 25.87 -20.92
C ILE A 241 20.94 26.86 -19.94
N ALA A 242 22.03 27.52 -20.34
CA ALA A 242 22.70 28.54 -19.52
C ALA A 242 21.76 29.69 -19.13
N ASP A 243 20.94 30.17 -20.07
CA ASP A 243 19.93 31.21 -19.85
C ASP A 243 18.84 30.72 -18.89
N GLY A 244 18.39 29.47 -19.01
CA GLY A 244 17.40 28.87 -18.12
C GLY A 244 17.87 28.86 -16.66
N TYR A 245 19.09 28.39 -16.40
CA TYR A 245 19.68 28.45 -15.06
C TYR A 245 19.93 29.87 -14.57
N SER A 246 20.40 30.75 -15.45
CA SER A 246 20.63 32.16 -15.12
C SER A 246 19.33 32.87 -14.74
N ALA A 247 18.21 32.52 -15.39
CA ALA A 247 16.90 33.03 -15.04
C ALA A 247 16.49 32.60 -13.62
N ILE A 248 16.64 31.30 -13.29
CA ILE A 248 16.37 30.81 -11.93
C ILE A 248 17.24 31.55 -10.91
N LEU A 249 18.56 31.57 -11.11
CA LEU A 249 19.53 32.21 -10.21
C LEU A 249 19.32 33.72 -10.07
N GLY A 250 18.83 34.39 -11.12
CA GLY A 250 18.45 35.79 -11.13
C GLY A 250 17.22 36.05 -10.27
N ILE A 251 16.20 35.19 -10.36
CA ILE A 251 14.99 35.26 -9.53
C ILE A 251 15.37 35.07 -8.05
N ILE A 252 16.12 34.03 -7.70
CA ILE A 252 16.53 33.76 -6.30
C ILE A 252 17.73 34.63 -5.84
N GLY A 253 17.79 35.87 -6.34
CA GLY A 253 18.81 36.88 -6.03
C GLY A 253 18.51 37.70 -4.77
N PRO A 254 19.18 38.86 -4.59
CA PRO A 254 19.05 39.69 -3.38
C PRO A 254 17.63 40.17 -3.07
N ILE A 255 16.82 40.49 -4.09
CA ILE A 255 15.44 40.94 -3.90
C ILE A 255 14.56 39.82 -3.35
N TYR A 256 14.70 38.61 -3.90
CA TYR A 256 14.01 37.43 -3.39
C TYR A 256 14.45 37.11 -1.96
N TYR A 257 15.76 37.12 -1.70
CA TYR A 257 16.31 36.89 -0.36
C TYR A 257 15.78 37.89 0.68
N ALA A 258 15.66 39.17 0.31
CA ALA A 258 15.11 40.19 1.20
C ALA A 258 13.61 40.00 1.48
N ALA A 259 12.85 39.45 0.54
CA ALA A 259 11.42 39.17 0.67
C ALA A 259 11.09 37.79 1.27
N ALA A 260 12.05 36.86 1.29
CA ALA A 260 11.86 35.51 1.79
C ALA A 260 11.58 35.50 3.29
N PRO A 261 10.79 34.53 3.79
CA PRO A 261 10.48 34.42 5.21
C PRO A 261 11.66 33.85 5.99
N ASP A 262 11.73 34.22 7.29
CA ASP A 262 12.63 33.58 8.25
C ASP A 262 12.04 32.25 8.77
N ALA A 263 10.71 32.14 8.81
CA ALA A 263 9.99 30.94 9.21
C ALA A 263 10.16 29.80 8.20
N VAL A 264 10.10 28.56 8.69
CA VAL A 264 10.15 27.33 7.88
C VAL A 264 8.85 26.55 7.99
N GLY A 265 8.68 25.54 7.14
CA GLY A 265 7.52 24.66 7.15
C GLY A 265 6.34 25.20 6.36
N LEU A 266 5.43 24.30 5.96
CA LEU A 266 4.31 24.62 5.08
C LEU A 266 3.21 25.46 5.75
N SER A 267 2.98 25.32 7.06
CA SER A 267 1.93 26.05 7.82
C SER A 267 2.01 27.58 7.70
N GLN A 268 3.15 28.13 7.27
CA GLN A 268 3.29 29.57 7.02
C GLN A 268 2.55 30.07 5.76
N TYR A 269 2.15 29.18 4.85
CA TYR A 269 1.46 29.51 3.61
C TYR A 269 -0.04 29.20 3.69
N ASP A 270 -0.85 29.96 2.96
CA ASP A 270 -2.26 29.62 2.74
C ASP A 270 -2.38 28.20 2.15
N GLN A 271 -3.30 27.40 2.70
CA GLN A 271 -3.49 25.97 2.38
C GLN A 271 -2.27 25.09 2.71
N GLY A 272 -1.30 25.59 3.48
CA GLY A 272 -0.10 24.84 3.86
C GLY A 272 -0.37 23.58 4.67
N GLU A 273 -1.30 23.64 5.64
CA GLU A 273 -1.73 22.47 6.40
C GLU A 273 -2.44 21.43 5.51
N ASP A 274 -3.38 21.87 4.66
CA ASP A 274 -4.09 20.98 3.70
C ASP A 274 -3.11 20.31 2.73
N PHE A 275 -2.10 21.05 2.26
CA PHE A 275 -1.05 20.48 1.41
C PHE A 275 -0.18 19.49 2.18
N TYR A 276 0.15 19.76 3.44
CA TYR A 276 0.90 18.81 4.27
C TYR A 276 0.11 17.52 4.53
N GLU A 277 -1.21 17.59 4.73
CA GLU A 277 -2.07 16.41 4.82
C GLU A 277 -2.09 15.62 3.50
N HIS A 278 -2.13 16.32 2.36
CA HIS A 278 -2.02 15.69 1.05
C HIS A 278 -0.68 14.97 0.87
N LEU A 279 0.45 15.61 1.20
CA LEU A 279 1.78 14.99 1.14
C LEU A 279 1.90 13.79 2.11
N THR A 280 1.33 13.91 3.30
CA THR A 280 1.27 12.80 4.26
C THR A 280 0.53 11.61 3.67
N TYR A 281 -0.62 11.84 3.02
CA TYR A 281 -1.38 10.80 2.34
C TYR A 281 -0.63 10.23 1.13
N GLU A 282 0.04 11.05 0.32
CA GLU A 282 0.87 10.60 -0.80
C GLU A 282 2.02 9.70 -0.34
N TYR A 283 2.77 10.10 0.68
CA TYR A 283 3.94 9.35 1.12
C TYR A 283 3.57 8.12 1.95
N THR A 284 2.57 8.22 2.83
CA THR A 284 2.26 7.17 3.81
C THR A 284 1.00 6.37 3.47
N GLY A 285 0.11 6.84 2.61
CA GLY A 285 -1.22 6.26 2.43
C GLY A 285 -2.18 6.53 3.59
N SER A 286 -1.75 7.24 4.64
CA SER A 286 -2.54 7.53 5.83
C SER A 286 -3.13 8.94 5.79
N ARG A 287 -4.34 9.10 6.33
CA ARG A 287 -4.97 10.40 6.58
C ARG A 287 -4.99 10.79 8.06
N VAL A 288 -4.12 10.18 8.86
CA VAL A 288 -3.86 10.62 10.24
C VAL A 288 -3.35 12.06 10.19
N SER A 289 -3.89 12.94 11.04
CA SER A 289 -3.53 14.35 11.01
C SER A 289 -2.08 14.57 11.44
N GLY A 290 -1.44 15.65 10.97
CA GLY A 290 -0.06 15.96 11.36
C GLY A 290 0.13 16.14 12.86
N LYS A 291 -0.90 16.58 13.59
CA LYS A 291 -0.88 16.70 15.06
C LYS A 291 -0.89 15.33 15.75
N GLU A 292 -1.66 14.38 15.23
CA GLU A 292 -1.66 13.00 15.72
C GLU A 292 -0.34 12.31 15.41
N ILE A 293 0.23 12.51 14.21
CA ILE A 293 1.58 11.99 13.86
C ILE A 293 2.64 12.57 14.79
N HIS A 294 2.56 13.86 15.13
CA HIS A 294 3.46 14.47 16.11
C HIS A 294 3.39 13.74 17.45
N GLN A 295 2.17 13.50 17.95
CA GLN A 295 1.97 12.80 19.22
C GLN A 295 2.48 11.36 19.17
N ILE A 296 2.24 10.63 18.08
CA ILE A 296 2.80 9.28 17.86
C ILE A 296 4.33 9.32 17.96
N GLY A 297 4.98 10.33 17.36
CA GLY A 297 6.42 10.53 17.47
C GLY A 297 6.89 10.75 18.90
N LEU A 298 6.21 11.61 19.66
CA LEU A 298 6.53 11.89 21.07
C LEU A 298 6.38 10.63 21.94
N ASP A 299 5.30 9.88 21.75
CA ASP A 299 5.03 8.65 22.50
C ASP A 299 6.10 7.58 22.22
N GLU A 300 6.51 7.46 20.96
CA GLU A 300 7.55 6.51 20.57
C GLU A 300 8.93 6.91 21.10
N ILE A 301 9.28 8.20 21.11
CA ILE A 301 10.49 8.71 21.77
C ILE A 301 10.48 8.39 23.26
N ALA A 302 9.35 8.59 23.95
CA ALA A 302 9.23 8.30 25.38
C ALA A 302 9.42 6.79 25.66
N ARG A 303 8.82 5.91 24.85
CA ARG A 303 9.01 4.46 24.93
C ARG A 303 10.47 4.07 24.74
N ILE A 304 11.11 4.62 23.71
CA ILE A 304 12.52 4.31 23.39
C ILE A 304 13.45 4.80 24.50
N GLU A 305 13.27 6.02 25.02
CA GLU A 305 14.10 6.55 26.12
C GLU A 305 13.98 5.72 27.41
N PHE A 306 12.81 5.13 27.67
CA PHE A 306 12.63 4.17 28.76
C PHE A 306 13.51 2.92 28.55
N GLU A 307 13.46 2.31 27.37
CA GLU A 307 14.28 1.12 27.05
C GLU A 307 15.78 1.42 27.01
N LEU A 308 16.19 2.53 26.41
CA LEU A 308 17.59 2.98 26.42
C LEU A 308 18.09 3.17 27.87
N THR A 309 17.26 3.76 28.74
CA THR A 309 17.61 3.94 30.15
C THR A 309 17.75 2.60 30.88
N ARG A 310 16.86 1.63 30.60
CA ARG A 310 16.96 0.26 31.14
C ARG A 310 18.25 -0.42 30.69
N LEU A 311 18.56 -0.38 29.39
CA LEU A 311 19.75 -1.01 28.82
C LEU A 311 21.06 -0.39 29.32
N ARG A 312 21.14 0.95 29.50
CA ARG A 312 22.33 1.57 30.11
C ARG A 312 22.60 1.03 31.51
N LYS A 313 21.55 0.80 32.31
CA LYS A 313 21.66 0.23 33.66
C LYS A 313 22.11 -1.23 33.61
N GLU A 314 21.53 -2.02 32.71
CA GLU A 314 21.89 -3.43 32.48
C GLU A 314 23.36 -3.60 32.05
N LEU A 315 23.83 -2.74 31.15
CA LEU A 315 25.22 -2.67 30.71
C LEU A 315 26.19 -2.20 31.82
N GLY A 316 25.68 -1.77 32.98
CA GLY A 316 26.48 -1.38 34.13
C GLY A 316 27.24 -0.06 33.96
N PHE A 317 26.92 0.75 32.94
CA PHE A 317 27.59 2.03 32.70
C PHE A 317 27.30 3.02 33.83
N LYS A 318 28.35 3.67 34.36
CA LYS A 318 28.25 4.51 35.57
C LYS A 318 28.10 6.01 35.30
N GLY A 319 28.25 6.45 34.06
CA GLY A 319 28.10 7.85 33.67
C GLY A 319 26.69 8.24 33.23
N SER A 320 26.55 9.50 32.83
CA SER A 320 25.34 10.11 32.26
C SER A 320 24.99 9.57 30.85
N LYS A 321 23.77 9.86 30.36
CA LYS A 321 23.35 9.61 28.97
C LYS A 321 24.36 10.21 27.98
N ALA A 322 24.76 11.46 28.19
CA ALA A 322 25.70 12.16 27.33
C ALA A 322 27.09 11.50 27.29
N GLU A 323 27.59 11.04 28.44
CA GLU A 323 28.86 10.30 28.50
C GLU A 323 28.76 8.94 27.82
N PHE A 324 27.63 8.24 27.95
CA PHE A 324 27.39 6.98 27.25
C PHE A 324 27.32 7.17 25.72
N HIS A 325 26.63 8.22 25.29
CA HIS A 325 26.54 8.62 23.88
C HIS A 325 27.90 8.99 23.30
N LYS A 326 28.74 9.69 24.06
CA LYS A 326 30.14 9.94 23.68
C LYS A 326 30.92 8.63 23.57
N PHE A 327 30.79 7.74 24.55
CA PHE A 327 31.42 6.42 24.54
C PHE A 327 31.07 5.63 23.27
N LEU A 328 29.79 5.56 22.88
CA LEU A 328 29.36 4.88 21.65
C LEU A 328 29.99 5.49 20.39
N ARG A 329 30.20 6.82 20.35
CA ARG A 329 30.82 7.49 19.20
C ARG A 329 32.34 7.29 19.11
N THR A 330 33.03 7.09 20.23
CA THR A 330 34.50 7.18 20.27
C THR A 330 35.23 5.90 20.69
N ASP A 331 34.55 4.92 21.32
CA ASP A 331 35.21 3.68 21.72
C ASP A 331 35.71 2.90 20.50
N SER A 332 36.96 2.44 20.57
CA SER A 332 37.64 1.82 19.43
C SER A 332 36.94 0.55 18.93
N ARG A 333 36.12 -0.11 19.75
CA ARG A 333 35.36 -1.30 19.33
C ARG A 333 34.33 -1.01 18.24
N TRP A 334 33.93 0.24 18.06
CA TRP A 334 32.95 0.66 17.04
C TRP A 334 33.61 1.33 15.84
N ILE A 335 34.94 1.50 15.83
CA ILE A 335 35.67 2.20 14.78
C ILE A 335 36.43 1.21 13.92
N ALA A 336 35.99 1.03 12.67
CA ALA A 336 36.70 0.20 11.70
C ALA A 336 38.03 0.84 11.29
N GLN A 337 39.09 0.02 11.16
CA GLN A 337 40.41 0.48 10.76
C GLN A 337 40.62 0.36 9.24
N SER A 338 39.84 -0.50 8.58
CA SER A 338 39.91 -0.75 7.16
C SER A 338 38.53 -1.10 6.58
N PRO A 339 38.34 -0.98 5.25
CA PRO A 339 37.15 -1.50 4.58
C PRO A 339 36.93 -3.01 4.82
N ALA A 340 38.01 -3.80 4.95
CA ALA A 340 37.91 -5.22 5.27
C ALA A 340 37.30 -5.47 6.66
N ASP A 341 37.59 -4.61 7.64
CA ASP A 341 36.96 -4.70 8.96
C ASP A 341 35.45 -4.40 8.90
N VAL A 342 35.06 -3.43 8.06
CA VAL A 342 33.64 -3.10 7.82
C VAL A 342 32.92 -4.30 7.23
N GLU A 343 33.47 -4.89 6.15
CA GLU A 343 32.87 -6.04 5.46
C GLU A 343 32.80 -7.27 6.36
N LYS A 344 33.84 -7.53 7.15
CA LYS A 344 33.84 -8.62 8.13
C LYS A 344 32.74 -8.44 9.16
N ARG A 345 32.59 -7.23 9.70
CA ARG A 345 31.56 -6.95 10.72
C ARG A 345 30.15 -7.10 10.14
N TYR A 346 29.90 -6.50 8.99
CA TYR A 346 28.59 -6.59 8.33
C TYR A 346 28.24 -8.03 7.93
N SER A 347 29.18 -8.76 7.34
CA SER A 347 28.97 -10.17 6.98
C SER A 347 28.71 -11.04 8.20
N GLY A 348 29.37 -10.76 9.34
CA GLY A 348 29.12 -11.46 10.59
C GLY A 348 27.67 -11.36 11.07
N PHE A 349 27.00 -10.21 10.89
CA PHE A 349 25.57 -10.09 11.23
C PHE A 349 24.67 -10.92 10.30
N LEU A 350 25.02 -11.03 9.02
CA LEU A 350 24.32 -11.90 8.08
C LEU A 350 24.48 -13.38 8.46
N ASP A 351 25.68 -13.78 8.88
CA ASP A 351 25.96 -15.16 9.29
C ASP A 351 25.14 -15.58 10.53
N LEU A 352 24.77 -14.62 11.39
CA LEU A 352 23.88 -14.87 12.53
C LEU A 352 22.43 -15.13 12.12
N ILE A 353 21.89 -14.34 11.19
CA ILE A 353 20.45 -14.39 10.85
C ILE A 353 20.13 -15.43 9.78
N LYS A 354 21.03 -15.64 8.81
CA LYS A 354 20.86 -16.60 7.70
C LYS A 354 20.27 -17.96 8.12
N PRO A 355 20.82 -18.68 9.12
CA PRO A 355 20.29 -19.99 9.50
C PRO A 355 18.93 -19.94 10.20
N ARG A 356 18.45 -18.76 10.59
CA ARG A 356 17.19 -18.54 11.34
C ARG A 356 16.09 -17.93 10.48
N VAL A 357 16.35 -17.58 9.21
CA VAL A 357 15.36 -16.92 8.32
C VAL A 357 14.07 -17.75 8.19
N GLY A 358 14.19 -19.08 8.09
CA GLY A 358 13.04 -19.98 7.98
C GLY A 358 12.11 -20.03 9.21
N GLU A 359 12.52 -19.45 10.35
CA GLU A 359 11.64 -19.26 11.52
C GLU A 359 10.71 -18.05 11.36
N LEU A 360 11.14 -17.05 10.58
CA LEU A 360 10.40 -15.82 10.35
C LEU A 360 9.64 -15.84 9.02
N PHE A 361 10.13 -16.55 8.01
CA PHE A 361 9.60 -16.53 6.65
C PHE A 361 9.36 -17.92 6.09
N SER A 362 8.33 -18.05 5.25
CA SER A 362 8.12 -19.26 4.42
C SER A 362 9.02 -19.28 3.19
N TYR A 363 9.75 -18.17 2.96
CA TYR A 363 10.59 -17.89 1.82
C TYR A 363 12.02 -17.61 2.25
N GLU A 364 12.99 -18.17 1.53
CA GLU A 364 14.40 -17.81 1.65
C GLU A 364 14.85 -17.12 0.35
N PRO A 365 15.56 -15.99 0.43
CA PRO A 365 16.04 -15.28 -0.76
C PRO A 365 16.90 -16.16 -1.67
N VAL A 366 16.61 -16.15 -2.97
CA VAL A 366 17.30 -16.92 -4.01
C VAL A 366 18.42 -16.12 -4.63
N ALA A 367 18.23 -14.80 -4.87
CA ALA A 367 19.31 -13.97 -5.38
C ALA A 367 20.46 -13.89 -4.36
N PRO A 368 21.73 -13.97 -4.80
CA PRO A 368 22.85 -13.80 -3.89
C PRO A 368 22.87 -12.39 -3.32
N TYR A 369 23.39 -12.25 -2.10
CA TYR A 369 23.52 -10.95 -1.43
C TYR A 369 24.76 -10.83 -0.56
N GLY A 370 25.16 -9.58 -0.31
CA GLY A 370 26.24 -9.26 0.60
C GLY A 370 26.49 -7.77 0.73
N VAL A 371 27.69 -7.43 1.16
CA VAL A 371 28.14 -6.04 1.30
C VAL A 371 29.28 -5.77 0.35
N LYS A 372 29.37 -4.53 -0.15
CA LYS A 372 30.44 -4.13 -1.08
C LYS A 372 30.72 -2.64 -0.95
N ARG A 373 31.99 -2.25 -0.93
CA ARG A 373 32.35 -0.83 -0.89
C ARG A 373 31.83 -0.09 -2.12
N LEU A 374 31.48 1.18 -1.95
CA LEU A 374 31.31 2.13 -3.05
C LEU A 374 32.61 2.27 -3.85
N ASN A 375 32.48 2.65 -5.12
CA ASN A 375 33.64 3.14 -5.88
C ASN A 375 34.16 4.41 -5.19
N SER A 376 35.48 4.53 -5.02
CA SER A 376 36.11 5.68 -4.34
C SER A 376 35.72 7.02 -4.96
N ALA A 377 35.48 7.07 -6.28
CA ALA A 377 35.01 8.26 -6.98
C ALA A 377 33.60 8.71 -6.56
N SER A 378 32.80 7.81 -5.99
CA SER A 378 31.42 8.07 -5.54
C SER A 378 31.30 8.30 -4.04
N GLU A 379 32.37 8.07 -3.26
CA GLU A 379 32.33 8.15 -1.79
C GLU A 379 32.16 9.56 -1.25
N SER A 380 32.65 10.59 -1.96
CA SER A 380 32.49 11.99 -1.55
C SER A 380 31.06 12.49 -1.68
N GLY A 381 30.25 11.88 -2.55
CA GLY A 381 28.86 12.27 -2.81
C GLY A 381 27.82 11.46 -2.04
N GLN A 382 28.23 10.52 -1.19
CA GLN A 382 27.34 9.61 -0.48
C GLN A 382 27.64 9.64 1.03
N SER A 383 26.66 9.91 1.89
CA SER A 383 26.92 9.99 3.32
C SER A 383 27.20 8.62 3.95
N PHE A 384 26.36 7.60 3.72
CA PHE A 384 26.50 6.28 4.35
C PHE A 384 26.67 5.14 3.35
N GLY A 385 25.71 4.98 2.45
CA GLY A 385 25.61 3.86 1.52
C GLY A 385 24.19 3.72 0.99
N TYR A 386 23.93 2.70 0.18
CA TYR A 386 22.58 2.36 -0.30
C TYR A 386 22.45 0.87 -0.63
N TYR A 387 21.26 0.31 -0.49
CA TYR A 387 20.95 -1.01 -1.07
C TYR A 387 20.86 -0.94 -2.60
N GLN A 388 21.61 -1.81 -3.25
CA GLN A 388 21.57 -2.04 -4.69
C GLN A 388 20.87 -3.37 -4.96
N ALA A 389 19.68 -3.32 -5.55
CA ALA A 389 18.94 -4.50 -5.97
C ALA A 389 19.69 -5.35 -7.01
N PRO A 390 19.48 -6.68 -7.03
CA PRO A 390 19.90 -7.54 -8.13
C PRO A 390 19.41 -7.05 -9.49
N SER A 391 20.24 -7.21 -10.52
CA SER A 391 19.91 -6.88 -11.91
C SER A 391 20.54 -7.90 -12.87
N LYS A 392 20.20 -7.81 -14.17
CA LYS A 392 20.84 -8.66 -15.19
C LYS A 392 22.36 -8.45 -15.30
N LEU A 393 22.84 -7.24 -15.02
CA LEU A 393 24.27 -6.89 -15.11
C LEU A 393 25.03 -7.20 -13.82
N GLU A 394 24.35 -7.16 -12.69
CA GLU A 394 24.91 -7.44 -11.36
C GLU A 394 23.86 -8.27 -10.60
N PRO A 395 23.92 -9.60 -10.67
CA PRO A 395 22.90 -10.49 -10.10
C PRO A 395 22.95 -10.57 -8.57
N THR A 396 23.96 -9.96 -7.94
CA THR A 396 24.08 -9.92 -6.48
C THR A 396 23.49 -8.62 -5.92
N GLY A 397 22.60 -8.75 -4.93
CA GLY A 397 22.12 -7.62 -4.15
C GLY A 397 23.18 -7.17 -3.15
N TYR A 398 23.57 -5.89 -3.19
CA TYR A 398 24.61 -5.38 -2.30
C TYR A 398 24.11 -4.23 -1.45
N TYR A 399 24.40 -4.26 -0.15
CA TYR A 399 24.51 -3.00 0.58
C TYR A 399 25.86 -2.36 0.21
N ARG A 400 25.78 -1.23 -0.52
CA ARG A 400 26.91 -0.46 -1.02
C ARG A 400 27.33 0.58 0.02
N TYR A 401 28.32 0.26 0.84
CA TYR A 401 28.74 1.13 1.95
C TYR A 401 29.86 2.11 1.55
N ASN A 402 29.86 3.29 2.15
CA ASN A 402 30.93 4.27 2.03
C ASN A 402 32.12 3.88 2.92
N GLY A 403 33.28 3.64 2.29
CA GLY A 403 34.52 3.28 2.96
C GLY A 403 35.45 4.46 3.26
N SER A 404 34.98 5.71 3.12
CA SER A 404 35.74 6.91 3.44
C SER A 404 35.57 7.32 4.92
N ALA A 405 36.60 7.99 5.47
CA ALA A 405 36.59 8.53 6.83
C ALA A 405 36.13 7.52 7.92
N LEU A 406 36.48 6.24 7.77
CA LEU A 406 36.06 5.15 8.67
C LEU A 406 36.42 5.43 10.14
N ASN A 407 37.55 6.09 10.38
CA ASN A 407 38.00 6.49 11.71
C ASN A 407 37.10 7.53 12.40
N LYS A 408 36.17 8.15 11.66
CA LYS A 408 35.19 9.13 12.17
C LYS A 408 33.77 8.57 12.22
N ARG A 409 33.57 7.30 11.87
CA ARG A 409 32.24 6.67 11.73
C ARG A 409 32.10 5.52 12.72
N SER A 410 31.29 5.74 13.74
CA SER A 410 30.97 4.66 14.69
C SER A 410 29.98 3.67 14.07
N MET A 411 30.30 2.39 14.20
CA MET A 411 29.52 1.26 13.68
C MET A 411 28.49 0.72 14.69
N TYR A 412 28.14 1.47 15.73
CA TYR A 412 27.21 0.98 16.77
C TYR A 412 25.80 0.68 16.24
N LYS A 413 25.38 1.26 15.11
CA LYS A 413 24.10 0.94 14.43
C LYS A 413 24.20 -0.16 13.37
N ALA A 414 25.38 -0.74 13.19
CA ALA A 414 25.68 -1.60 12.03
C ALA A 414 24.76 -2.82 11.93
N GLN A 415 24.37 -3.44 13.05
CA GLN A 415 23.53 -4.62 13.01
C GLN A 415 22.12 -4.29 12.49
N HIS A 416 21.47 -3.23 13.01
CA HIS A 416 20.19 -2.75 12.48
C HIS A 416 20.30 -2.44 10.99
N LEU A 417 21.33 -1.68 10.59
CA LEU A 417 21.52 -1.29 9.19
C LEU A 417 21.60 -2.50 8.24
N ILE A 418 22.33 -3.55 8.63
CA ILE A 418 22.47 -4.74 7.79
C ILE A 418 21.17 -5.54 7.69
N TYR A 419 20.38 -5.60 8.77
CA TYR A 419 19.07 -6.25 8.71
C TYR A 419 18.04 -5.43 7.93
N HIS A 420 18.11 -4.10 8.00
CA HIS A 420 17.30 -3.17 7.22
C HIS A 420 17.60 -3.28 5.71
N GLU A 421 18.87 -3.23 5.32
CA GLU A 421 19.27 -3.14 3.91
C GLU A 421 19.28 -4.51 3.20
N LEU A 422 19.51 -5.60 3.94
CA LEU A 422 19.65 -6.93 3.36
C LEU A 422 18.54 -7.87 3.85
N VAL A 423 18.87 -8.82 4.71
CA VAL A 423 17.93 -9.84 5.19
C VAL A 423 17.70 -9.59 6.68
N PRO A 424 16.44 -9.39 7.13
CA PRO A 424 15.20 -9.68 6.39
C PRO A 424 14.53 -8.46 5.71
N GLY A 425 15.20 -7.31 5.63
CA GLY A 425 14.65 -6.07 5.08
C GLY A 425 14.61 -6.01 3.55
N HIS A 426 15.22 -4.98 2.95
CA HIS A 426 15.06 -4.65 1.54
C HIS A 426 15.42 -5.80 0.59
N HIS A 427 16.50 -6.53 0.85
CA HIS A 427 16.89 -7.60 -0.07
C HIS A 427 15.86 -8.72 -0.13
N LEU A 428 15.38 -9.20 1.02
CA LEU A 428 14.35 -10.24 1.04
C LEU A 428 13.06 -9.76 0.36
N MET A 429 12.63 -8.52 0.65
CA MET A 429 11.45 -7.93 0.04
C MET A 429 11.58 -7.83 -1.49
N THR A 430 12.67 -7.27 -2.00
CA THR A 430 12.90 -7.08 -3.43
C THR A 430 13.05 -8.39 -4.17
N ASP A 431 13.74 -9.36 -3.57
CA ASP A 431 13.92 -10.68 -4.17
C ASP A 431 12.59 -11.43 -4.30
N GLU A 432 11.76 -11.42 -3.24
CA GLU A 432 10.43 -12.02 -3.29
C GLU A 432 9.51 -11.33 -4.31
N GLN A 433 9.53 -9.99 -4.36
CA GLN A 433 8.77 -9.23 -5.35
C GLN A 433 9.17 -9.57 -6.79
N SER A 434 10.45 -9.83 -7.05
CA SER A 434 10.95 -10.17 -8.39
C SER A 434 10.37 -11.51 -8.91
N ARG A 435 9.95 -12.40 -8.01
CA ARG A 435 9.35 -13.71 -8.31
C ARG A 435 7.87 -13.63 -8.68
N LEU A 436 7.19 -12.53 -8.34
CA LEU A 436 5.77 -12.32 -8.67
C LEU A 436 5.59 -12.06 -10.18
N THR A 437 5.73 -13.11 -10.98
CA THR A 437 5.79 -13.09 -12.45
C THR A 437 4.46 -12.77 -13.15
N ALA A 438 3.33 -12.81 -12.42
CA ALA A 438 1.99 -12.67 -12.95
C ALA A 438 1.35 -11.28 -12.72
N ASN A 439 2.15 -10.23 -12.51
CA ASN A 439 1.63 -8.88 -12.25
C ASN A 439 1.62 -8.04 -13.53
N HIS A 440 0.57 -7.21 -13.69
CA HIS A 440 0.51 -6.20 -14.74
C HIS A 440 1.74 -5.27 -14.64
N LYS A 441 2.28 -4.81 -15.79
CA LYS A 441 3.51 -3.97 -15.80
C LYS A 441 3.37 -2.69 -14.97
N LEU A 442 2.15 -2.16 -14.87
CA LEU A 442 1.84 -0.96 -14.09
C LEU A 442 2.21 -1.10 -12.60
N THR A 443 2.19 -2.30 -12.01
CA THR A 443 2.55 -2.51 -10.60
C THR A 443 3.94 -1.97 -10.24
N ARG A 444 4.88 -1.93 -11.21
CA ARG A 444 6.23 -1.36 -11.03
C ARG A 444 6.24 0.16 -10.79
N TYR A 445 5.13 0.83 -11.09
CA TYR A 445 4.99 2.29 -11.09
C TYR A 445 3.91 2.78 -10.11
N LEU A 446 3.47 1.90 -9.21
CA LEU A 446 2.52 2.17 -8.12
C LEU A 446 3.16 1.93 -6.74
N SER A 447 4.50 1.91 -6.67
CA SER A 447 5.25 1.58 -5.46
C SER A 447 5.20 2.70 -4.42
N SER A 448 5.05 2.34 -3.14
CA SER A 448 5.10 3.24 -1.98
C SER A 448 6.43 3.12 -1.25
N SER A 449 7.10 4.26 -1.03
CA SER A 449 8.31 4.31 -0.22
C SER A 449 8.03 3.98 1.25
N ALA A 450 6.91 4.42 1.82
CA ALA A 450 6.55 4.09 3.19
C ALA A 450 6.33 2.58 3.40
N TYR A 451 5.85 1.86 2.39
CA TYR A 451 5.84 0.40 2.45
C TYR A 451 7.26 -0.15 2.50
N SER A 452 8.12 0.23 1.55
CA SER A 452 9.46 -0.36 1.44
C SER A 452 10.36 -0.05 2.64
N GLU A 453 10.37 1.21 3.07
CA GLU A 453 11.10 1.67 4.25
C GLU A 453 10.46 1.13 5.53
N GLY A 454 9.13 1.16 5.62
CA GLY A 454 8.39 0.59 6.74
C GLY A 454 8.62 -0.90 6.92
N TRP A 455 8.70 -1.65 5.81
CA TRP A 455 9.02 -3.07 5.83
C TRP A 455 10.44 -3.29 6.35
N ALA A 456 11.42 -2.55 5.82
CA ALA A 456 12.81 -2.70 6.24
C ALA A 456 13.00 -2.37 7.72
N GLU A 457 12.35 -1.31 8.22
CA GLU A 457 12.31 -0.94 9.63
C GLU A 457 11.59 -1.99 10.50
N TYR A 458 10.46 -2.54 10.05
CA TYR A 458 9.75 -3.64 10.73
C TYR A 458 10.60 -4.91 10.77
N ALA A 459 11.17 -5.30 9.63
CA ALA A 459 12.01 -6.47 9.50
C ALA A 459 13.29 -6.36 10.35
N ALA A 460 13.84 -5.16 10.53
CA ALA A 460 14.99 -4.93 11.39
C ALA A 460 14.70 -5.13 12.90
N VAL A 461 13.42 -5.16 13.31
CA VAL A 461 12.98 -5.50 14.68
C VAL A 461 12.96 -7.00 14.92
N LEU A 462 12.56 -7.81 13.93
CA LEU A 462 12.40 -9.27 14.07
C LEU A 462 13.62 -10.02 14.67
N PRO A 463 14.89 -9.64 14.39
CA PRO A 463 16.06 -10.25 15.02
C PRO A 463 16.09 -10.13 16.55
N GLU A 464 15.37 -9.16 17.13
CA GLU A 464 15.19 -9.05 18.59
C GLU A 464 14.40 -10.26 19.12
N GLU A 465 13.33 -10.67 18.44
CA GLU A 465 12.53 -11.85 18.81
C GLU A 465 13.33 -13.15 18.71
N LEU A 466 14.35 -13.18 17.86
CA LEU A 466 15.28 -14.30 17.73
C LEU A 466 16.45 -14.28 18.74
N GLY A 467 16.55 -13.21 19.55
CA GLY A 467 17.64 -12.98 20.51
C GLY A 467 18.99 -12.62 19.86
N LEU A 468 18.99 -12.08 18.64
CA LEU A 468 20.22 -11.80 17.88
C LEU A 468 20.88 -10.47 18.23
N TYR A 469 20.15 -9.52 18.82
CA TYR A 469 20.73 -8.27 19.31
C TYR A 469 21.33 -8.48 20.71
N GLN A 470 22.64 -8.26 20.83
CA GLN A 470 23.26 -8.11 22.14
C GLN A 470 22.97 -6.71 22.71
N ALA A 471 23.14 -6.51 24.01
CA ALA A 471 22.71 -5.28 24.69
C ALA A 471 23.22 -3.97 24.04
N TYR A 472 24.47 -3.94 23.54
CA TYR A 472 24.99 -2.77 22.82
C TYR A 472 24.39 -2.62 21.42
N ASP A 473 24.19 -3.71 20.69
CA ASP A 473 23.59 -3.67 19.36
C ASP A 473 22.09 -3.35 19.43
N LEU A 474 21.39 -3.81 20.47
CA LEU A 474 20.01 -3.41 20.79
C LEU A 474 19.94 -1.91 21.12
N TYR A 475 20.91 -1.37 21.87
CA TYR A 475 21.00 0.07 22.07
C TYR A 475 21.18 0.82 20.74
N GLY A 476 22.05 0.31 19.86
CA GLY A 476 22.24 0.86 18.51
C GLY A 476 20.97 0.81 17.66
N HIS A 477 20.26 -0.31 17.71
CA HIS A 477 18.96 -0.52 17.06
C HIS A 477 17.91 0.49 17.55
N LEU A 478 17.77 0.67 18.86
CA LEU A 478 16.85 1.65 19.46
C LEU A 478 17.27 3.10 19.14
N MET A 479 18.56 3.40 19.02
CA MET A 479 19.01 4.72 18.57
C MET A 479 18.70 4.99 17.09
N THR A 480 18.59 3.96 16.25
CA THR A 480 18.05 4.12 14.89
C THR A 480 16.55 4.40 14.94
N GLN A 481 15.79 3.65 15.74
CA GLN A 481 14.35 3.93 15.95
C GLN A 481 14.11 5.34 16.52
N SER A 482 14.96 5.80 17.43
CA SER A 482 14.85 7.15 18.01
C SER A 482 15.02 8.23 16.94
N PHE A 483 15.90 8.00 15.95
CA PHE A 483 16.08 8.92 14.83
C PHE A 483 14.84 8.95 13.91
N THR A 484 14.25 7.79 13.59
CA THR A 484 13.01 7.75 12.78
C THR A 484 11.78 8.26 13.54
N ALA A 485 11.74 8.12 14.86
CA ALA A 485 10.73 8.74 15.71
C ALA A 485 10.89 10.27 15.80
N ALA A 486 12.12 10.75 15.97
CA ALA A 486 12.41 12.17 16.00
C ALA A 486 12.04 12.86 14.68
N ARG A 487 12.19 12.18 13.54
CA ARG A 487 11.70 12.64 12.23
C ARG A 487 10.20 12.96 12.23
N LEU A 488 9.35 12.12 12.84
CA LEU A 488 7.91 12.45 12.96
C LEU A 488 7.71 13.76 13.71
N VAL A 489 8.39 13.91 14.84
CA VAL A 489 8.21 15.07 15.73
C VAL A 489 8.69 16.36 15.07
N VAL A 490 9.88 16.38 14.47
CA VAL A 490 10.42 17.62 13.90
C VAL A 490 9.79 17.99 12.57
N ASP A 491 9.45 17.01 11.72
CA ASP A 491 8.80 17.27 10.43
C ASP A 491 7.40 17.88 10.66
N THR A 492 6.57 17.25 11.50
CA THR A 492 5.26 17.79 11.89
C THR A 492 5.38 19.06 12.75
N GLY A 493 6.40 19.14 13.61
CA GLY A 493 6.70 20.31 14.43
C GLY A 493 6.86 21.55 13.57
N MET A 494 7.72 21.49 12.55
CA MET A 494 7.97 22.62 11.64
C MET A 494 6.82 22.85 10.68
N ASN A 495 6.26 21.79 10.07
CA ASN A 495 5.28 21.95 9.00
C ASN A 495 3.84 22.22 9.48
N VAL A 496 3.49 21.85 10.72
CA VAL A 496 2.11 21.94 11.25
C VAL A 496 2.05 22.75 12.54
N LEU A 497 3.01 22.59 13.45
CA LEU A 497 2.99 23.26 14.76
C LEU A 497 3.77 24.57 14.80
N GLY A 498 4.40 24.96 13.68
CA GLY A 498 5.15 26.21 13.56
C GLY A 498 6.45 26.25 14.35
N TRP A 499 7.07 25.10 14.64
CA TRP A 499 8.41 25.08 15.25
C TRP A 499 9.43 25.76 14.34
N ASP A 500 10.33 26.53 14.95
CA ASP A 500 11.52 27.01 14.27
C ASP A 500 12.59 25.91 14.17
N LEU A 501 13.63 26.18 13.36
CA LEU A 501 14.75 25.26 13.18
C LEU A 501 15.56 25.03 14.47
N GLU A 502 15.57 25.98 15.41
CA GLU A 502 16.32 25.83 16.66
C GLU A 502 15.63 24.83 17.59
N GLN A 503 14.30 24.92 17.73
CA GLN A 503 13.49 23.94 18.45
C GLN A 503 13.68 22.54 17.86
N ALA A 504 13.58 22.41 16.54
CA ALA A 504 13.76 21.14 15.85
C ALA A 504 15.19 20.58 16.00
N ARG A 505 16.22 21.44 15.90
CA ARG A 505 17.63 21.07 16.11
C ARG A 505 17.89 20.58 17.52
N ASN A 506 17.41 21.31 18.52
CA ASN A 506 17.57 20.95 19.92
C ASN A 506 16.91 19.60 20.21
N TYR A 507 15.72 19.37 19.66
CA TYR A 507 15.01 18.09 19.78
C TYR A 507 15.82 16.93 19.19
N MET A 508 16.33 17.08 17.96
CA MET A 508 17.17 16.05 17.32
C MET A 508 18.47 15.79 18.09
N GLN A 509 19.11 16.83 18.62
CA GLN A 509 20.34 16.68 19.41
C GLN A 509 20.12 15.95 20.74
N GLU A 510 18.96 16.14 21.36
CA GLU A 510 18.61 15.51 22.63
C GLU A 510 18.30 14.01 22.49
N HIS A 511 17.61 13.64 21.41
CA HIS A 511 17.03 12.32 21.22
C HIS A 511 17.79 11.42 20.24
N THR A 512 18.74 11.97 19.49
CA THR A 512 19.51 11.20 18.50
C THR A 512 21.01 11.25 18.78
N LEU A 513 21.76 10.50 17.99
CA LEU A 513 23.21 10.47 18.03
C LEU A 513 23.86 11.06 16.77
N GLU A 514 23.05 11.64 15.89
CA GLU A 514 23.51 12.25 14.64
C GLU A 514 24.40 13.46 14.89
N ASP A 515 25.25 13.76 13.91
CA ASP A 515 26.07 14.97 13.94
C ASP A 515 25.28 16.19 13.42
N ASN A 516 25.73 17.38 13.81
CA ASN A 516 25.04 18.63 13.47
C ASN A 516 24.90 18.85 11.96
N THR A 517 25.86 18.39 11.14
CA THR A 517 25.79 18.58 9.68
C THR A 517 24.60 17.80 9.11
N LEU A 518 24.43 16.56 9.56
CA LEU A 518 23.30 15.74 9.17
C LEU A 518 21.99 16.33 9.68
N ILE A 519 21.94 16.78 10.94
CA ILE A 519 20.74 17.42 11.51
C ILE A 519 20.33 18.66 10.69
N GLU A 520 21.24 19.59 10.41
CA GLU A 520 20.90 20.78 9.60
C GLU A 520 20.37 20.41 8.21
N THR A 521 21.02 19.45 7.56
CA THR A 521 20.63 19.03 6.20
C THR A 521 19.24 18.41 6.20
N GLU A 522 18.96 17.54 7.16
CA GLU A 522 17.67 16.86 7.30
C GLU A 522 16.55 17.84 7.68
N LEU A 523 16.78 18.78 8.61
CA LEU A 523 15.76 19.76 8.98
C LEU A 523 15.33 20.66 7.82
N LEU A 524 16.29 21.09 6.98
CA LEU A 524 15.97 21.84 5.77
C LEU A 524 15.23 20.98 4.73
N ARG A 525 15.63 19.71 4.58
CA ARG A 525 14.93 18.75 3.72
C ARG A 525 13.46 18.62 4.12
N TYR A 526 13.18 18.45 5.42
CA TYR A 526 11.81 18.24 5.94
C TYR A 526 10.95 19.49 5.88
N SER A 527 11.53 20.67 6.07
CA SER A 527 10.76 21.92 6.23
C SER A 527 10.65 22.75 4.96
N THR A 528 11.48 22.49 3.94
CA THR A 528 11.55 23.34 2.74
C THR A 528 11.55 22.58 1.41
N ASP A 529 11.89 21.29 1.40
CA ASP A 529 12.15 20.54 0.17
C ASP A 529 11.12 19.44 -0.08
N ILE A 530 11.11 18.40 0.75
CA ILE A 530 10.21 17.24 0.66
C ILE A 530 9.52 16.95 2.01
N PRO A 531 8.63 17.85 2.48
CA PRO A 531 7.88 17.65 3.72
C PRO A 531 7.10 16.33 3.73
N ALA A 532 6.90 15.75 4.92
CA ALA A 532 6.18 14.50 5.16
C ALA A 532 6.84 13.22 4.60
N GLN A 533 7.84 13.30 3.71
CA GLN A 533 8.51 12.13 3.14
C GLN A 533 9.16 11.26 4.21
N ALA A 534 9.80 11.90 5.21
CA ALA A 534 10.52 11.21 6.28
C ALA A 534 9.58 10.47 7.26
N LEU A 535 8.27 10.72 7.19
CA LEU A 535 7.28 10.04 8.03
C LEU A 535 7.11 8.56 7.63
N GLY A 536 7.37 8.23 6.36
CA GLY A 536 7.14 6.90 5.80
C GLY A 536 7.87 5.77 6.54
N TYR A 537 9.04 6.05 7.13
CA TYR A 537 9.85 5.07 7.88
C TYR A 537 9.08 4.55 9.10
N LEU A 538 8.80 5.42 10.07
CA LEU A 538 8.15 5.01 11.30
C LEU A 538 6.66 4.69 11.07
N MET A 539 5.95 5.50 10.29
CA MET A 539 4.53 5.23 9.99
C MET A 539 4.36 3.88 9.28
N GLY A 540 5.27 3.53 8.36
CA GLY A 540 5.31 2.23 7.71
C GLY A 540 5.58 1.09 8.70
N ARG A 541 6.61 1.22 9.54
CA ARG A 541 6.89 0.20 10.57
C ARG A 541 5.69 -0.03 11.49
N LEU A 542 5.07 1.05 11.97
CA LEU A 542 3.89 0.97 12.84
C LEU A 542 2.70 0.34 12.12
N ALA A 543 2.50 0.61 10.84
CA ALA A 543 1.45 -0.04 10.05
C ALA A 543 1.64 -1.57 10.02
N PHE A 544 2.84 -2.07 9.71
CA PHE A 544 3.13 -3.51 9.73
C PHE A 544 3.02 -4.13 11.13
N GLN A 545 3.53 -3.45 12.15
CA GLN A 545 3.44 -3.93 13.53
C GLN A 545 1.98 -4.00 14.00
N ASN A 546 1.17 -2.97 13.73
CA ASN A 546 -0.24 -2.95 14.12
C ASN A 546 -1.05 -4.00 13.35
N ALA A 547 -0.78 -4.17 12.05
CA ALA A 547 -1.34 -5.25 11.25
C ALA A 547 -1.02 -6.63 11.84
N ARG A 548 0.23 -6.87 12.24
CA ARG A 548 0.65 -8.12 12.88
C ARG A 548 -0.07 -8.32 14.20
N ASN A 549 -0.04 -7.33 15.08
CA ASN A 549 -0.67 -7.41 16.40
C ASN A 549 -2.18 -7.72 16.27
N ARG A 550 -2.86 -7.11 15.28
CA ARG A 550 -4.27 -7.42 14.98
C ARG A 550 -4.42 -8.87 14.53
N ALA A 551 -3.64 -9.34 13.56
CA ALA A 551 -3.72 -10.71 13.06
C ALA A 551 -3.40 -11.75 14.15
N GLU A 552 -2.38 -11.51 14.98
CA GLU A 552 -2.04 -12.34 16.15
C GLU A 552 -3.20 -12.41 17.14
N SER A 553 -3.79 -11.26 17.48
CA SER A 553 -4.93 -11.19 18.40
C SER A 553 -6.18 -11.86 17.85
N GLU A 554 -6.44 -11.73 16.55
CA GLU A 554 -7.68 -12.19 15.91
C GLU A 554 -7.67 -13.66 15.49
N LEU A 555 -6.48 -14.21 15.22
CA LEU A 555 -6.29 -15.61 14.84
C LEU A 555 -5.82 -16.47 16.02
N ALA A 556 -5.24 -15.87 17.06
CA ALA A 556 -4.75 -16.56 18.25
C ALA A 556 -3.91 -17.80 17.89
N GLY A 557 -4.33 -19.01 18.31
CA GLY A 557 -3.62 -20.25 18.01
C GLY A 557 -3.55 -20.65 16.53
N LEU A 558 -4.32 -19.99 15.66
CA LEU A 558 -4.27 -20.17 14.20
C LEU A 558 -3.24 -19.26 13.52
N PHE A 559 -2.67 -18.28 14.25
CA PHE A 559 -1.70 -17.36 13.69
C PHE A 559 -0.37 -18.09 13.38
N ASP A 560 0.12 -17.92 12.15
CA ASP A 560 1.46 -18.33 11.74
C ASP A 560 2.18 -17.10 11.18
N LEU A 561 3.28 -16.70 11.83
CA LEU A 561 4.09 -15.53 11.46
C LEU A 561 4.61 -15.60 10.02
N ARG A 562 5.01 -16.79 9.58
CA ARG A 562 5.57 -17.00 8.24
C ARG A 562 4.50 -16.85 7.17
N LYS A 563 3.28 -17.33 7.45
CA LYS A 563 2.12 -17.10 6.57
C LYS A 563 1.71 -15.63 6.52
N PHE A 564 1.75 -14.94 7.65
CA PHE A 564 1.49 -13.50 7.72
C PHE A 564 2.50 -12.70 6.88
N HIS A 565 3.80 -12.96 7.05
CA HIS A 565 4.84 -12.29 6.25
C HIS A 565 4.70 -12.60 4.75
N GLN A 566 4.39 -13.84 4.39
CA GLN A 566 4.11 -14.19 2.99
C GLN A 566 2.94 -13.37 2.43
N ALA A 567 1.83 -13.31 3.17
CA ALA A 567 0.63 -12.60 2.74
C ALA A 567 0.90 -11.11 2.49
N ILE A 568 1.71 -10.47 3.34
CA ILE A 568 2.12 -9.08 3.16
C ILE A 568 3.03 -8.92 1.95
N LEU A 569 4.11 -9.70 1.86
CA LEU A 569 5.12 -9.58 0.80
C LEU A 569 4.55 -9.86 -0.60
N ASP A 570 3.57 -10.76 -0.71
CA ASP A 570 2.85 -11.07 -1.96
C ASP A 570 2.13 -9.86 -2.56
N THR A 571 1.82 -8.84 -1.75
CA THR A 571 1.15 -7.61 -2.19
C THR A 571 2.07 -6.74 -3.04
N GLY A 572 3.39 -6.82 -2.80
CA GLY A 572 4.34 -5.84 -3.29
C GLY A 572 4.24 -4.50 -2.56
N PRO A 573 5.05 -3.50 -2.96
CA PRO A 573 5.22 -2.28 -2.20
C PRO A 573 4.08 -1.29 -2.43
N VAL A 574 2.88 -1.61 -1.98
CA VAL A 574 1.68 -0.79 -2.19
C VAL A 574 1.51 0.27 -1.09
N PRO A 575 0.74 1.36 -1.31
CA PRO A 575 0.33 2.28 -0.25
C PRO A 575 -0.15 1.58 1.04
N LEU A 576 0.21 2.10 2.23
CA LEU A 576 -0.02 1.40 3.50
C LEU A 576 -1.50 1.12 3.80
N ASN A 577 -2.42 1.95 3.32
CA ASN A 577 -3.86 1.72 3.46
C ASN A 577 -4.34 0.42 2.78
N ILE A 578 -3.57 -0.13 1.85
CA ILE A 578 -3.85 -1.38 1.15
C ILE A 578 -3.30 -2.57 1.94
N VAL A 579 -2.21 -2.39 2.70
CA VAL A 579 -1.67 -3.41 3.62
C VAL A 579 -2.75 -3.82 4.64
N ASP A 580 -3.48 -2.86 5.18
CA ASP A 580 -4.59 -3.14 6.10
C ASP A 580 -5.68 -4.02 5.48
N GLN A 581 -6.06 -3.74 4.22
CA GLN A 581 -7.04 -4.53 3.49
C GLN A 581 -6.56 -5.97 3.29
N ARG A 582 -5.29 -6.14 2.89
CA ARG A 582 -4.68 -7.47 2.73
C ARG A 582 -4.67 -8.25 4.03
N VAL A 583 -4.39 -7.60 5.15
CA VAL A 583 -4.33 -8.28 6.46
C VAL A 583 -5.72 -8.72 6.91
N ASN A 584 -6.75 -7.91 6.69
CA ASN A 584 -8.13 -8.33 6.96
C ASN A 584 -8.51 -9.56 6.14
N ARG A 585 -8.16 -9.58 4.85
CA ARG A 585 -8.39 -10.74 3.98
C ARG A 585 -7.61 -11.96 4.44
N PHE A 586 -6.34 -11.81 4.82
CA PHE A 586 -5.55 -12.88 5.40
C PHE A 586 -6.24 -13.50 6.64
N ILE A 587 -6.74 -12.67 7.55
CA ILE A 587 -7.47 -13.14 8.73
C ILE A 587 -8.74 -13.92 8.33
N ASP A 588 -9.52 -13.38 7.39
CA ASP A 588 -10.73 -14.04 6.89
C ASP A 588 -10.41 -15.38 6.23
N THR A 589 -9.40 -15.44 5.35
CA THR A 589 -8.96 -16.68 4.69
C THR A 589 -8.53 -17.73 5.70
N ILE A 590 -7.71 -17.39 6.70
CA ILE A 590 -7.29 -18.37 7.71
C ILE A 590 -8.49 -18.86 8.53
N ARG A 591 -9.47 -17.99 8.83
CA ARG A 591 -10.72 -18.40 9.51
C ARG A 591 -11.55 -19.34 8.65
N GLU A 592 -11.69 -19.05 7.36
CA GLU A 592 -12.42 -19.88 6.39
C GLU A 592 -11.73 -21.25 6.22
N GLU A 593 -10.42 -21.28 5.99
CA GLU A 593 -9.63 -22.52 5.88
C GLU A 593 -9.68 -23.37 7.17
N SER A 594 -9.77 -22.71 8.32
CA SER A 594 -9.86 -23.36 9.64
C SER A 594 -11.30 -23.66 10.05
N THR A 595 -12.28 -23.41 9.19
CA THR A 595 -13.68 -23.76 9.45
C THR A 595 -13.90 -25.24 9.12
N ARG A 596 -14.35 -26.01 10.12
CA ARG A 596 -14.88 -27.35 9.89
C ARG A 596 -16.37 -27.27 9.59
N HIS A 597 -16.78 -27.97 8.53
CA HIS A 597 -18.16 -28.34 8.32
C HIS A 597 -18.49 -29.55 9.21
N ILE A 598 -19.32 -29.35 10.22
CA ILE A 598 -19.89 -30.44 11.01
C ILE A 598 -21.16 -30.90 10.30
N ALA A 599 -21.22 -32.19 9.96
CA ALA A 599 -22.38 -32.82 9.37
C ALA A 599 -22.95 -33.90 10.30
N ALA A 600 -24.01 -33.58 11.04
CA ALA A 600 -24.77 -34.59 11.80
C ALA A 600 -25.91 -35.13 10.93
N ASN A 601 -25.89 -36.44 10.68
CA ASN A 601 -26.89 -37.12 9.84
C ASN A 601 -27.70 -38.10 10.69
N ASN A 602 -29.02 -37.93 10.72
CA ASN A 602 -29.94 -38.85 11.38
C ASN A 602 -31.00 -39.29 10.39
N THR A 603 -31.33 -40.57 10.41
CA THR A 603 -32.41 -41.13 9.60
C THR A 603 -33.25 -42.04 10.49
N ALA A 604 -34.56 -41.88 10.42
CA ALA A 604 -35.51 -42.79 11.04
C ALA A 604 -36.51 -43.30 10.00
N GLY A 605 -37.07 -44.49 10.24
CA GLY A 605 -38.05 -45.11 9.35
C GLY A 605 -39.25 -45.62 10.12
N ILE A 606 -40.42 -45.62 9.48
CA ILE A 606 -41.65 -46.19 10.05
C ILE A 606 -42.49 -46.86 8.95
N LEU A 607 -43.18 -47.94 9.31
CA LEU A 607 -44.21 -48.55 8.48
C LEU A 607 -45.57 -47.91 8.80
N ILE A 608 -46.26 -47.45 7.75
CA ILE A 608 -47.59 -46.84 7.79
C ILE A 608 -48.53 -47.72 6.97
N ASN A 609 -49.62 -48.20 7.58
CA ASN A 609 -50.57 -49.10 6.94
C ASN A 609 -51.62 -48.33 6.12
N GLN A 610 -51.15 -47.56 5.12
CA GLN A 610 -51.97 -46.73 4.24
C GLN A 610 -51.37 -46.69 2.82
N SER A 611 -52.15 -46.18 1.86
CA SER A 611 -51.67 -45.98 0.49
C SER A 611 -50.61 -44.87 0.40
N ALA A 612 -49.72 -44.97 -0.60
CA ALA A 612 -48.69 -43.96 -0.80
C ALA A 612 -49.26 -42.58 -1.16
N GLU A 613 -50.49 -42.50 -1.67
CA GLU A 613 -51.22 -41.26 -1.96
C GLU A 613 -51.66 -40.56 -0.67
N VAL A 614 -52.21 -41.32 0.28
CA VAL A 614 -52.64 -40.81 1.60
C VAL A 614 -51.43 -40.35 2.41
N VAL A 615 -50.36 -41.15 2.46
CA VAL A 615 -49.15 -40.75 3.20
C VAL A 615 -48.52 -39.49 2.57
N TRP A 616 -48.52 -39.38 1.24
CA TRP A 616 -47.99 -38.20 0.56
C TRP A 616 -48.86 -36.95 0.80
N SER A 617 -50.19 -37.07 0.82
CA SER A 617 -51.08 -35.93 1.10
C SER A 617 -50.87 -35.38 2.52
N VAL A 618 -50.74 -36.26 3.52
CA VAL A 618 -50.43 -35.91 4.91
C VAL A 618 -49.05 -35.30 5.04
N LEU A 619 -48.05 -35.81 4.32
CA LEU A 619 -46.69 -35.27 4.34
C LEU A 619 -46.67 -33.81 3.84
N MET A 620 -47.39 -33.53 2.74
CA MET A 620 -47.44 -32.19 2.16
C MET A 620 -48.25 -31.20 3.03
N ASP A 621 -49.28 -31.66 3.74
CA ASP A 621 -49.99 -30.85 4.75
C ASP A 621 -49.28 -30.89 6.11
N ARG A 622 -48.19 -30.13 6.22
CA ARG A 622 -47.33 -30.13 7.43
C ARG A 622 -48.05 -29.70 8.71
N SER A 623 -49.19 -29.01 8.61
CA SER A 623 -50.01 -28.68 9.77
C SER A 623 -50.49 -29.92 10.53
N LYS A 624 -50.56 -31.08 9.86
CA LYS A 624 -51.00 -32.36 10.44
C LYS A 624 -49.98 -33.01 11.36
N TRP A 625 -48.69 -32.70 11.20
CA TRP A 625 -47.61 -33.39 11.90
C TRP A 625 -46.54 -32.47 12.50
N MET A 626 -46.57 -31.18 12.16
CA MET A 626 -45.78 -30.11 12.75
C MET A 626 -46.70 -29.04 13.36
N PRO A 627 -47.18 -29.21 14.61
CA PRO A 627 -48.10 -28.26 15.25
C PRO A 627 -47.48 -26.87 15.46
N GLN A 628 -46.15 -26.76 15.50
CA GLN A 628 -45.42 -25.48 15.53
C GLN A 628 -45.30 -24.78 14.15
N PHE A 629 -45.68 -25.46 13.06
CA PHE A 629 -45.66 -24.91 11.69
C PHE A 629 -46.86 -23.98 11.50
N ASN A 630 -46.64 -22.68 11.67
CA ASN A 630 -47.73 -21.73 11.85
C ASN A 630 -47.85 -20.69 10.73
N VAL A 631 -46.79 -20.42 9.96
CA VAL A 631 -46.82 -19.48 8.84
C VAL A 631 -45.82 -19.93 7.77
N LYS A 632 -46.31 -20.14 6.54
CA LYS A 632 -45.51 -20.28 5.32
C LYS A 632 -45.87 -19.13 4.40
N GLN A 633 -44.87 -18.37 3.96
CA GLN A 633 -45.04 -17.31 2.98
C GLN A 633 -44.23 -17.66 1.73
N VAL A 634 -44.92 -18.02 0.65
CA VAL A 634 -44.27 -18.30 -0.63
C VAL A 634 -43.70 -17.00 -1.20
N MET A 635 -42.40 -17.00 -1.48
CA MET A 635 -41.67 -15.86 -2.05
C MET A 635 -41.60 -15.97 -3.58
N SER A 636 -41.38 -17.18 -4.09
CA SER A 636 -41.41 -17.48 -5.52
C SER A 636 -41.73 -18.95 -5.79
N GLY A 637 -42.25 -19.24 -6.98
CA GLY A 637 -42.66 -20.58 -7.40
C GLY A 637 -44.13 -20.87 -7.08
N VAL A 638 -44.51 -22.14 -7.18
CA VAL A 638 -45.86 -22.62 -6.85
C VAL A 638 -45.78 -23.39 -5.54
N GLU A 639 -46.70 -23.11 -4.61
CA GLU A 639 -46.74 -23.79 -3.32
C GLU A 639 -46.78 -25.31 -3.51
N ASN A 640 -45.94 -26.02 -2.76
CA ASN A 640 -45.83 -27.47 -2.77
C ASN A 640 -45.37 -28.06 -4.12
N GLN A 641 -44.60 -27.31 -4.92
CA GLN A 641 -43.96 -27.77 -6.15
C GLN A 641 -42.43 -27.59 -6.15
N VAL A 642 -41.74 -28.29 -7.05
CA VAL A 642 -40.28 -28.18 -7.22
C VAL A 642 -39.88 -26.74 -7.51
N GLY A 643 -38.88 -26.23 -6.79
CA GLY A 643 -38.36 -24.88 -6.97
C GLY A 643 -39.15 -23.81 -6.19
N GLU A 644 -40.08 -24.22 -5.32
CA GLU A 644 -40.69 -23.29 -4.37
C GLU A 644 -39.64 -22.72 -3.41
N LEU A 645 -39.65 -21.39 -3.26
CA LEU A 645 -38.92 -20.65 -2.24
C LEU A 645 -39.93 -20.03 -1.28
N ALA A 646 -39.85 -20.35 0.01
CA ALA A 646 -40.77 -19.86 1.02
C ALA A 646 -40.04 -19.40 2.29
N ILE A 647 -40.61 -18.45 3.02
CA ILE A 647 -40.22 -18.16 4.40
C ILE A 647 -41.16 -18.93 5.32
N VAL A 648 -40.58 -19.80 6.16
CA VAL A 648 -41.31 -20.54 7.20
C VAL A 648 -40.99 -19.96 8.57
N ALA A 649 -42.03 -19.76 9.39
CA ALA A 649 -41.88 -19.22 10.74
C ALA A 649 -42.48 -20.16 11.79
N SER A 650 -41.70 -20.43 12.83
CA SER A 650 -42.14 -21.19 14.01
C SER A 650 -42.59 -20.24 15.11
N LYS A 651 -43.75 -20.53 15.70
CA LYS A 651 -44.29 -19.79 16.85
C LYS A 651 -44.22 -20.62 18.13
N SER A 652 -43.97 -19.96 19.26
CA SER A 652 -44.06 -20.57 20.58
C SER A 652 -45.51 -20.93 20.93
N GLU A 653 -45.74 -21.69 21.99
CA GLU A 653 -47.08 -21.97 22.52
C GLU A 653 -47.87 -20.69 22.86
N LYS A 654 -47.17 -19.56 23.06
CA LYS A 654 -47.76 -18.23 23.32
C LYS A 654 -47.99 -17.41 22.04
N GLY A 655 -47.72 -17.97 20.86
CA GLY A 655 -47.94 -17.32 19.56
C GLY A 655 -46.82 -16.39 19.07
N GLU A 656 -45.70 -16.31 19.79
CA GLU A 656 -44.55 -15.46 19.43
C GLU A 656 -43.67 -16.14 18.39
N VAL A 657 -43.31 -15.45 17.30
CA VAL A 657 -42.39 -15.97 16.29
C VAL A 657 -40.97 -15.98 16.87
N TYR A 658 -40.38 -17.16 17.04
CA TYR A 658 -39.04 -17.31 17.61
C TYR A 658 -37.99 -17.76 16.59
N ARG A 659 -38.39 -18.18 15.38
CA ARG A 659 -37.47 -18.57 14.31
C ARG A 659 -38.11 -18.32 12.93
N ARG A 660 -37.33 -17.80 11.99
CA ARG A 660 -37.66 -17.68 10.56
C ARG A 660 -36.57 -18.36 9.74
N LEU A 661 -36.98 -19.19 8.79
CA LEU A 661 -36.08 -19.90 7.88
C LEU A 661 -36.55 -19.66 6.44
N GLU A 662 -35.59 -19.51 5.55
CA GLU A 662 -35.78 -19.69 4.12
C GLU A 662 -35.83 -21.20 3.81
N GLU A 663 -36.83 -21.61 3.06
CA GLU A 663 -37.08 -22.99 2.65
C GLU A 663 -37.06 -23.10 1.14
N THR A 664 -36.29 -24.06 0.61
CA THR A 664 -36.35 -24.46 -0.80
C THR A 664 -36.86 -25.90 -0.92
N LEU A 665 -37.85 -26.11 -1.78
CA LEU A 665 -38.52 -27.39 -1.97
C LEU A 665 -38.06 -28.12 -3.25
N PHE A 666 -37.71 -29.39 -3.12
CA PHE A 666 -37.48 -30.29 -4.26
C PHE A 666 -38.34 -31.55 -4.11
N ILE A 667 -39.13 -31.86 -5.13
CA ILE A 667 -39.96 -33.06 -5.23
C ILE A 667 -39.44 -33.90 -6.40
N GLN A 668 -39.12 -35.17 -6.14
CA GLN A 668 -38.64 -36.10 -7.17
C GLN A 668 -39.74 -37.10 -7.59
N PRO A 669 -39.69 -37.68 -8.81
CA PRO A 669 -40.75 -38.53 -9.37
C PRO A 669 -41.15 -39.76 -8.54
N GLN A 670 -40.34 -40.17 -7.57
CA GLN A 670 -40.55 -41.35 -6.71
C GLN A 670 -41.13 -40.98 -5.33
N LYS A 671 -41.89 -39.89 -5.19
CA LYS A 671 -42.43 -39.41 -3.89
C LYS A 671 -41.32 -39.22 -2.85
N ARG A 672 -40.24 -38.57 -3.29
CA ARG A 672 -39.15 -38.09 -2.41
C ARG A 672 -39.25 -36.58 -2.30
N LEU A 673 -39.29 -36.11 -1.05
CA LEU A 673 -39.38 -34.72 -0.66
C LEU A 673 -38.03 -34.31 -0.05
N VAL A 674 -37.35 -33.35 -0.67
CA VAL A 674 -36.12 -32.76 -0.13
C VAL A 674 -36.37 -31.29 0.19
N LEU A 675 -36.08 -30.89 1.42
CA LEU A 675 -36.17 -29.51 1.89
C LEU A 675 -34.77 -29.02 2.24
N ARG A 676 -34.37 -27.87 1.70
CA ARG A 676 -33.25 -27.09 2.23
C ARG A 676 -33.81 -26.01 3.15
N LEU A 677 -33.30 -25.93 4.37
CA LEU A 677 -33.69 -24.96 5.38
C LEU A 677 -32.47 -24.10 5.74
N ALA A 678 -32.54 -22.80 5.45
CA ALA A 678 -31.49 -21.83 5.72
C ALA A 678 -31.98 -20.71 6.65
N PRO A 679 -31.21 -20.26 7.64
CA PRO A 679 -31.59 -19.13 8.47
C PRO A 679 -31.54 -17.82 7.69
N MET A 680 -32.47 -16.88 7.95
CA MET A 680 -32.52 -15.59 7.25
C MET A 680 -31.49 -14.54 7.74
N SER A 681 -30.68 -14.88 8.75
CA SER A 681 -29.54 -14.07 9.20
C SER A 681 -28.24 -14.77 8.82
N ASN A 682 -27.08 -14.11 8.92
CA ASN A 682 -25.73 -14.69 8.74
C ASN A 682 -25.37 -15.78 9.81
N ALA A 683 -26.34 -16.57 10.24
CA ALA A 683 -26.21 -17.64 11.20
C ALA A 683 -25.64 -18.88 10.49
N ARG A 684 -24.86 -19.63 11.26
CA ARG A 684 -23.82 -20.56 10.78
C ARG A 684 -24.33 -21.97 10.43
N THR A 685 -25.64 -22.19 10.40
CA THR A 685 -26.24 -23.54 10.38
C THR A 685 -27.29 -23.70 9.29
N ASP A 686 -27.02 -24.53 8.28
CA ASP A 686 -27.97 -24.99 7.25
C ASP A 686 -28.49 -26.40 7.61
N ALA A 687 -29.67 -26.79 7.11
CA ALA A 687 -30.17 -28.15 7.23
C ALA A 687 -30.82 -28.66 5.94
N ILE A 688 -30.69 -29.96 5.68
CA ILE A 688 -31.40 -30.66 4.61
C ILE A 688 -32.27 -31.76 5.23
N ALA A 689 -33.57 -31.74 4.95
CA ALA A 689 -34.47 -32.84 5.25
C ALA A 689 -34.74 -33.66 3.97
N ASP A 690 -34.48 -34.97 4.00
CA ASP A 690 -34.72 -35.91 2.89
C ASP A 690 -35.74 -36.96 3.34
N ILE A 691 -36.92 -36.91 2.76
CA ILE A 691 -38.06 -37.74 3.12
C ILE A 691 -38.43 -38.61 1.93
N ARG A 692 -38.49 -39.92 2.13
CA ARG A 692 -38.73 -40.92 1.08
C ARG A 692 -39.92 -41.79 1.44
N ILE A 693 -40.81 -41.98 0.48
CA ILE A 693 -41.96 -42.87 0.57
C ILE A 693 -41.74 -44.07 -0.34
N ASN A 694 -41.59 -45.25 0.24
CA ASN A 694 -41.42 -46.51 -0.49
C ASN A 694 -42.64 -47.40 -0.29
N ALA A 695 -43.41 -47.65 -1.36
CA ALA A 695 -44.52 -48.59 -1.32
C ALA A 695 -44.04 -50.03 -1.02
N LYS A 696 -44.80 -50.75 -0.20
CA LYS A 696 -44.59 -52.16 0.18
C LYS A 696 -45.91 -52.91 0.06
N ASP A 697 -45.86 -54.25 0.06
CA ASP A 697 -47.05 -55.10 -0.12
C ASP A 697 -48.13 -54.89 0.97
N THR A 698 -47.73 -54.41 2.17
CA THR A 698 -48.60 -54.20 3.33
C THR A 698 -48.68 -52.73 3.78
N GLY A 699 -48.40 -51.78 2.88
CA GLY A 699 -48.48 -50.34 3.17
C GLY A 699 -47.29 -49.55 2.62
N VAL A 700 -46.80 -48.59 3.39
CA VAL A 700 -45.73 -47.67 3.00
C VAL A 700 -44.63 -47.66 4.05
N HIS A 701 -43.38 -47.87 3.62
CA HIS A 701 -42.22 -47.56 4.44
C HIS A 701 -41.77 -46.12 4.17
N MET A 702 -41.88 -45.27 5.19
CA MET A 702 -41.45 -43.89 5.13
C MET A 702 -40.11 -43.73 5.84
N GLU A 703 -39.14 -43.14 5.17
CA GLU A 703 -37.84 -42.75 5.74
C GLU A 703 -37.75 -41.24 5.82
N PHE A 704 -37.28 -40.72 6.95
CA PHE A 704 -37.05 -39.30 7.18
C PHE A 704 -35.63 -39.12 7.67
N GLY A 705 -34.78 -38.56 6.80
CA GLY A 705 -33.42 -38.13 7.10
C GLY A 705 -33.33 -36.63 7.32
N VAL A 706 -32.50 -36.19 8.26
CA VAL A 706 -32.07 -34.80 8.41
C VAL A 706 -30.56 -34.75 8.50
N SER A 707 -29.98 -33.84 7.72
CA SER A 707 -28.56 -33.49 7.71
C SER A 707 -28.41 -32.04 8.18
N TRP A 708 -27.68 -31.83 9.27
CA TRP A 708 -27.28 -30.48 9.71
C TRP A 708 -25.92 -30.12 9.13
N PHE A 709 -25.70 -28.85 8.83
CA PHE A 709 -24.43 -28.31 8.36
C PHE A 709 -24.10 -27.10 9.22
N GLU A 710 -23.07 -27.19 10.06
CA GLU A 710 -22.59 -26.04 10.84
C GLU A 710 -21.13 -25.72 10.55
N ASN A 711 -20.85 -24.43 10.41
CA ASN A 711 -19.48 -23.90 10.27
C ASN A 711 -18.90 -23.59 11.65
N VAL A 712 -17.96 -24.43 12.11
CA VAL A 712 -17.27 -24.24 13.39
C VAL A 712 -15.80 -23.92 13.13
N VAL A 713 -15.35 -22.76 13.61
CA VAL A 713 -13.92 -22.39 13.63
C VAL A 713 -13.18 -23.35 14.56
N ALA A 714 -12.12 -23.99 14.07
CA ALA A 714 -11.42 -25.10 14.71
C ALA A 714 -10.60 -24.74 15.98
N ASP A 715 -11.17 -23.97 16.91
CA ASP A 715 -10.49 -23.61 18.17
C ASP A 715 -10.78 -24.59 19.32
N SER A 716 -11.43 -25.72 19.05
CA SER A 716 -11.37 -26.91 19.91
C SER A 716 -12.08 -28.10 19.27
N ASN A 717 -11.35 -29.18 18.99
CA ASN A 717 -11.93 -30.46 18.56
C ASN A 717 -13.02 -30.97 19.54
N LEU A 718 -12.93 -30.59 20.83
CA LEU A 718 -13.91 -30.90 21.86
C LEU A 718 -15.31 -30.33 21.56
N ARG A 719 -15.39 -29.07 21.11
CA ARG A 719 -16.68 -28.39 20.86
C ARG A 719 -17.40 -28.94 19.64
N ALA A 720 -16.65 -29.41 18.63
CA ALA A 720 -17.23 -29.99 17.42
C ALA A 720 -17.89 -31.35 17.68
N ALA A 721 -17.22 -32.25 18.41
CA ALA A 721 -17.76 -33.56 18.74
C ALA A 721 -18.97 -33.47 19.69
N GLU A 722 -18.94 -32.53 20.64
CA GLU A 722 -20.07 -32.24 21.52
C GLU A 722 -21.29 -31.71 20.74
N LEU A 723 -21.06 -30.79 19.79
CA LEU A 723 -22.11 -30.29 18.90
C LEU A 723 -22.69 -31.41 18.02
N GLU A 724 -21.85 -32.24 17.40
CA GLU A 724 -22.29 -33.37 16.57
C GLU A 724 -23.15 -34.35 17.36
N THR A 725 -22.73 -34.69 18.58
CA THR A 725 -23.50 -35.56 19.49
C THR A 725 -24.82 -34.92 19.89
N SER A 726 -24.80 -33.64 20.31
CA SER A 726 -26.00 -32.89 20.69
C SER A 726 -27.01 -32.80 19.53
N TYR A 727 -26.55 -32.48 18.32
CA TYR A 727 -27.40 -32.43 17.13
C TYR A 727 -27.97 -33.81 16.81
N SER A 728 -27.16 -34.87 16.90
CA SER A 728 -27.61 -36.23 16.60
C SER A 728 -28.73 -36.68 17.54
N GLU A 729 -28.56 -36.52 18.85
CA GLU A 729 -29.56 -36.93 19.85
C GLU A 729 -30.88 -36.16 19.74
N LEU A 730 -30.81 -34.83 19.63
CA LEU A 730 -31.99 -33.96 19.48
C LEU A 730 -32.75 -34.27 18.18
N THR A 731 -32.03 -34.46 17.08
CA THR A 731 -32.61 -34.70 15.76
C THR A 731 -33.27 -36.07 15.69
N GLN A 732 -32.64 -37.11 16.22
CA GLN A 732 -33.21 -38.46 16.26
C GLN A 732 -34.57 -38.47 16.97
N LYS A 733 -34.66 -37.82 18.14
CA LYS A 733 -35.90 -37.74 18.92
C LYS A 733 -37.01 -37.02 18.15
N GLN A 734 -36.69 -35.91 17.48
CA GLN A 734 -37.65 -35.15 16.69
C GLN A 734 -38.11 -35.90 15.44
N LEU A 735 -37.21 -36.59 14.74
CA LEU A 735 -37.52 -37.41 13.57
C LEU A 735 -38.55 -38.50 13.91
N GLU A 736 -38.31 -39.25 14.99
CA GLU A 736 -39.24 -40.28 15.44
C GLU A 736 -40.61 -39.71 15.83
N GLU A 737 -40.63 -38.55 16.48
CA GLU A 737 -41.88 -37.88 16.84
C GLU A 737 -42.66 -37.40 15.61
N HIS A 738 -41.98 -36.83 14.62
CA HIS A 738 -42.60 -36.45 13.35
C HIS A 738 -43.15 -37.67 12.62
N LEU A 739 -42.39 -38.76 12.49
CA LEU A 739 -42.84 -40.01 11.87
C LEU A 739 -44.07 -40.60 12.58
N ARG A 740 -44.12 -40.59 13.91
CA ARG A 740 -45.31 -41.04 14.67
C ARG A 740 -46.54 -40.18 14.37
N ARG A 741 -46.38 -38.86 14.32
CA ARG A 741 -47.50 -37.94 14.01
C ARG A 741 -47.99 -38.11 12.57
N ILE A 742 -47.08 -38.27 11.61
CA ILE A 742 -47.43 -38.56 10.20
C ILE A 742 -48.18 -39.88 10.09
N LYS A 743 -47.68 -40.94 10.74
CA LYS A 743 -48.36 -42.23 10.79
C LYS A 743 -49.77 -42.11 11.35
N GLN A 744 -49.92 -41.47 12.51
CA GLN A 744 -51.22 -41.29 13.15
C GLN A 744 -52.18 -40.47 12.27
N ALA A 745 -51.70 -39.39 11.64
CA ALA A 745 -52.51 -38.56 10.76
C ALA A 745 -52.93 -39.29 9.48
N ALA A 746 -52.06 -40.13 8.90
CA ALA A 746 -52.36 -40.94 7.73
C ALA A 746 -53.33 -42.09 8.04
N GLU A 747 -53.08 -42.85 9.10
CA GLU A 747 -53.93 -44.00 9.49
C GLU A 747 -55.32 -43.58 9.98
N ASN A 748 -55.50 -42.32 10.38
CA ASN A 748 -56.79 -41.73 10.74
C ASN A 748 -57.54 -41.07 9.55
N GLN A 749 -56.97 -41.05 8.34
CA GLN A 749 -57.72 -40.69 7.14
C GLN A 749 -58.45 -41.94 6.63
N ASP A 750 -59.78 -41.90 6.71
CA ASP A 750 -60.67 -42.93 6.12
C ASP A 750 -60.65 -42.89 4.57
#